data_AF-A0A933H236-F1
#
_entry.id   AF-A0A933H236-F1
#
_cell.length_a   1.000
_cell.length_b   1.000
_cell.length_c   1.000
_cell.angle_alpha   90.00
_cell.angle_beta   90.00
_cell.angle_gamma   90.00
#
_symmetry.space_group_name_H-M   'P 1'
#
loop_
_entity.id
_entity.type
_entity.pdbx_description
1 polymer ?
#
loop_
_entity_poly.entity_id
_entity_poly.type
_entity_poly.pdbx_seq_one_letter_code
_entity_poly.pdbx_strand_id
1 'polypeptide(L)'
;MALGLRVLEERVLFDAAPVEEVPEGQLRELAAESAGEPTAPGGEEIVFIDGHLSDAQGLASAALPGAEVHVLDPGADGLHQILDILSGRSGVSAVHVLSHGSAGAVEIGSAVLDSSTLDARAEDLALLGRALSQDGDLLLYGCQVGANGEGARFADSLASLTGADVAVSTDDTGGRALGGDWELEYTSGPIEAGLPASLEALEAHNGLLLLTREGSEFLVNSTTASIQIDSSLGIDAAGNFVISWSDQGGATPDIRARRFDSAGNPLGLDFVVNSTTPSNQRDPSVAHDGAGNFVIAWSSVEGLTYDIRARRFDSAGNPLGADFVVNTTTANAQRDPSVAHDGAGNFVIAWRSNEGGAAFYDIRARRFDSAGNPLGADFLVNNTTPNDQRDVSASVDGPGNFVVIWTSDEGGASYDIRARRFDSAGNALGLDFVVNSTTPGNQRFTSVARDGAGNFVIAWSSQEAAGYDIRARRFDSAGNALGPDFVANSTTPGTQNVPYVARDGSGNFVIAWESSEVGVDIRAREFDPTGTPIGLDFLVNATTASEQIRPSTAFSNQGNVVVTWSSTHPGNYDIFGQRFSFAPPGAPSAPVATAPAPATLPSIDPVTVLDILGARTQHLQPGTPTDPGFPSWDFRLELARSPGADLSDLDPDFSTLLRELFAPAFLRKRRMAFPGLQGA
;
A
#
# COMPACT_ATOMS: atom_id res chain seq x y z
N MET A 1 -7.96 -69.84 32.83
CA MET A 1 -7.39 -69.28 31.59
C MET A 1 -6.82 -67.91 31.95
N ALA A 2 -5.55 -67.67 31.60
CA ALA A 2 -4.74 -66.55 32.05
C ALA A 2 -4.85 -65.30 31.16
N LEU A 3 -4.15 -64.24 31.61
CA LEU A 3 -3.77 -62.96 30.97
C LEU A 3 -4.78 -61.81 31.13
N GLY A 4 -4.41 -60.60 31.57
CA GLY A 4 -3.12 -60.03 31.98
C GLY A 4 -3.27 -58.52 32.19
N LEU A 5 -2.75 -57.99 33.31
CA LEU A 5 -2.57 -56.56 33.59
C LEU A 5 -1.32 -56.01 32.89
N ARG A 6 -1.41 -54.79 32.31
CA ARG A 6 -0.37 -53.72 32.25
C ARG A 6 -1.08 -52.36 32.07
N VAL A 7 -1.05 -51.45 33.06
CA VAL A 7 -0.16 -50.28 33.29
C VAL A 7 -0.26 -49.17 32.23
N LEU A 8 -0.66 -47.96 32.68
CA LEU A 8 -0.34 -46.57 32.22
C LEU A 8 -0.85 -45.64 33.35
N GLU A 9 -0.01 -45.22 34.32
CA GLU A 9 0.83 -44.00 34.41
C GLU A 9 0.24 -42.92 35.33
N GLU A 10 1.15 -42.25 36.07
CA GLU A 10 0.91 -41.36 37.22
C GLU A 10 0.31 -40.00 36.81
N ARG A 11 -0.70 -39.55 37.56
CA ARG A 11 -1.17 -38.15 37.53
C ARG A 11 -0.47 -37.38 38.65
N VAL A 12 0.51 -36.56 38.29
CA VAL A 12 1.07 -35.52 39.17
C VAL A 12 0.02 -34.42 39.34
N LEU A 13 -0.45 -34.22 40.57
CA LEU A 13 -1.20 -33.04 40.98
C LEU A 13 -0.22 -31.88 41.18
N PHE A 14 -0.39 -30.77 40.44
CA PHE A 14 0.20 -29.49 40.79
C PHE A 14 -0.74 -28.72 41.72
N ASP A 15 -0.24 -28.43 42.92
CA ASP A 15 -0.84 -27.52 43.89
C ASP A 15 -0.52 -26.08 43.48
N ALA A 16 -1.55 -25.24 43.33
CA ALA A 16 -1.41 -23.86 42.90
C ALA A 16 -1.18 -22.95 44.11
N ALA A 17 0.07 -22.56 44.34
CA ALA A 17 0.40 -21.42 45.20
C ALA A 17 0.34 -20.12 44.37
N PRO A 18 -0.11 -18.99 44.95
CA PRO A 18 -0.25 -17.74 44.22
C PRO A 18 1.12 -17.12 43.95
N VAL A 19 1.39 -16.77 42.69
CA VAL A 19 2.57 -16.02 42.28
C VAL A 19 2.39 -14.56 42.72
N GLU A 20 3.31 -14.07 43.54
CA GLU A 20 3.43 -12.67 43.93
C GLU A 20 3.94 -11.88 42.70
N GLU A 21 3.19 -10.86 42.25
CA GLU A 21 3.60 -9.98 41.15
C GLU A 21 4.88 -9.23 41.51
N VAL A 22 5.95 -9.46 40.74
CA VAL A 22 7.19 -8.68 40.82
C VAL A 22 6.97 -7.34 40.12
N PRO A 23 7.15 -6.18 40.78
CA PRO A 23 6.95 -4.88 40.15
C PRO A 23 7.93 -4.66 38.99
N GLU A 24 7.43 -4.12 37.86
CA GLU A 24 8.16 -3.86 36.60
C GLU A 24 9.51 -3.12 36.75
N GLY A 25 9.73 -2.43 37.86
CA GLY A 25 11.00 -1.74 38.16
C GLY A 25 12.18 -2.67 38.43
N GLN A 26 11.95 -3.86 39.00
CA GLN A 26 13.04 -4.81 39.31
C GLN A 26 13.43 -5.70 38.13
N LEU A 27 12.53 -5.87 37.14
CA LEU A 27 12.86 -6.54 35.87
C LEU A 27 13.84 -5.71 35.01
N ARG A 28 13.84 -4.38 35.18
CA ARG A 28 14.77 -3.48 34.47
C ARG A 28 16.20 -3.53 35.02
N GLU A 29 16.37 -3.79 36.31
CA GLU A 29 17.69 -3.85 36.94
C GLU A 29 18.37 -5.21 36.68
N LEU A 30 17.59 -6.30 36.58
CA LEU A 30 18.08 -7.63 36.17
C LEU A 30 18.33 -7.74 34.66
N ALA A 31 17.58 -7.02 33.82
CA ALA A 31 17.84 -6.97 32.37
C ALA A 31 19.04 -6.08 32.00
N ALA A 32 19.35 -5.05 32.81
CA ALA A 32 20.53 -4.21 32.62
C ALA A 32 21.85 -4.90 33.03
N GLU A 33 21.79 -5.93 33.89
CA GLU A 33 22.97 -6.71 34.29
C GLU A 33 23.31 -7.86 33.31
N SER A 34 22.44 -8.21 32.36
CA SER A 34 22.71 -9.18 31.30
C SER A 34 23.06 -8.57 29.94
N ALA A 35 22.90 -7.26 29.78
CA ALA A 35 23.41 -6.51 28.63
C ALA A 35 24.82 -6.02 28.97
N GLY A 36 25.82 -6.86 28.73
CA GLY A 36 27.22 -6.43 28.78
C GLY A 36 27.43 -5.23 27.86
N GLU A 37 28.20 -4.24 28.31
CA GLU A 37 28.67 -3.16 27.44
C GLU A 37 29.27 -3.77 26.14
N PRO A 38 29.00 -3.19 24.95
CA PRO A 38 29.55 -3.71 23.70
C PRO A 38 31.07 -3.60 23.74
N THR A 39 31.73 -4.72 24.00
CA THR A 39 33.18 -4.86 23.85
C THR A 39 33.51 -4.94 22.37
N ALA A 40 34.35 -4.03 21.88
CA ALA A 40 34.83 -4.07 20.50
C ALA A 40 35.36 -5.48 20.15
N PRO A 41 34.91 -6.08 19.04
CA PRO A 41 35.24 -7.46 18.70
C PRO A 41 36.73 -7.60 18.40
N GLY A 42 37.32 -8.71 18.85
CA GLY A 42 38.75 -9.02 18.69
C GLY A 42 39.12 -9.63 17.33
N GLY A 43 38.24 -9.57 16.33
CA GLY A 43 38.38 -10.13 14.99
C GLY A 43 38.13 -9.10 13.88
N GLU A 44 38.53 -9.42 12.64
CA GLU A 44 38.31 -8.57 11.47
C GLU A 44 36.88 -8.74 10.97
N GLU A 45 36.06 -7.68 11.10
CA GLU A 45 34.68 -7.64 10.59
C GLU A 45 34.58 -6.77 9.34
N ILE A 46 33.80 -7.22 8.36
CA ILE A 46 33.64 -6.54 7.07
C ILE A 46 32.16 -6.30 6.79
N VAL A 47 31.82 -5.07 6.43
CA VAL A 47 30.46 -4.63 6.11
C VAL A 47 30.38 -4.30 4.61
N PHE A 48 29.56 -5.04 3.89
CA PHE A 48 29.20 -4.77 2.51
C PHE A 48 27.82 -4.12 2.46
N ILE A 49 27.70 -3.05 1.68
CA ILE A 49 26.46 -2.30 1.53
C ILE A 49 26.14 -2.25 0.04
N ASP A 50 24.97 -2.76 -0.31
CA ASP A 50 24.52 -2.75 -1.68
C ASP A 50 24.29 -1.32 -2.19
N GLY A 51 24.78 -1.02 -3.39
CA GLY A 51 24.69 0.31 -3.98
C GLY A 51 23.29 0.73 -4.43
N HIS A 52 22.32 -0.19 -4.50
CA HIS A 52 20.91 0.14 -4.75
C HIS A 52 20.19 0.69 -3.51
N LEU A 53 20.77 0.53 -2.31
CA LEU A 53 20.20 1.10 -1.10
C LEU A 53 20.22 2.63 -1.14
N SER A 54 19.07 3.24 -0.86
CA SER A 54 18.82 4.67 -1.01
C SER A 54 19.73 5.57 -0.15
N ASP A 55 20.27 5.06 0.95
CA ASP A 55 21.26 5.72 1.81
C ASP A 55 22.48 4.81 2.11
N ALA A 56 23.01 4.16 1.07
CA ALA A 56 24.19 3.31 1.18
C ALA A 56 25.41 4.04 1.81
N GLN A 57 25.61 5.32 1.48
CA GLN A 57 26.73 6.11 1.99
C GLN A 57 26.55 6.55 3.46
N GLY A 58 25.31 6.80 3.90
CA GLY A 58 25.00 7.07 5.30
C GLY A 58 25.24 5.82 6.16
N LEU A 59 24.75 4.66 5.70
CA LEU A 59 25.03 3.36 6.31
C LEU A 59 26.53 3.08 6.39
N ALA A 60 27.27 3.39 5.31
CA ALA A 60 28.73 3.19 5.29
C ALA A 60 29.46 4.05 6.33
N SER A 61 28.94 5.26 6.57
CA SER A 61 29.50 6.20 7.53
C SER A 61 29.09 5.89 8.99
N ALA A 62 28.04 5.09 9.16
CA ALA A 62 27.49 4.69 10.46
C ALA A 62 28.16 3.44 11.06
N ALA A 63 28.93 2.69 10.26
CA ALA A 63 29.59 1.46 10.67
C ALA A 63 30.47 1.62 11.92
N LEU A 64 30.58 0.55 12.71
CA LEU A 64 31.36 0.57 13.95
C LEU A 64 32.84 0.91 13.71
N PRO A 65 33.48 1.71 14.59
CA PRO A 65 34.90 1.99 14.49
C PRO A 65 35.73 0.69 14.53
N GLY A 66 36.41 0.37 13.44
CA GLY A 66 37.24 -0.84 13.30
C GLY A 66 36.70 -1.87 12.31
N ALA A 67 35.44 -1.75 11.88
CA ALA A 67 34.90 -2.53 10.77
C ALA A 67 35.43 -1.98 9.43
N GLU A 68 35.77 -2.88 8.50
CA GLU A 68 36.08 -2.51 7.12
C GLU A 68 34.80 -2.42 6.31
N VAL A 69 34.58 -1.32 5.58
CA VAL A 69 33.30 -1.05 4.92
C VAL A 69 33.47 -0.86 3.42
N HIS A 70 32.62 -1.51 2.63
CA HIS A 70 32.59 -1.40 1.17
C HIS A 70 31.17 -1.19 0.64
N VAL A 71 30.99 -0.15 -0.17
CA VAL A 71 29.76 0.03 -0.96
C VAL A 71 29.95 -0.66 -2.31
N LEU A 72 29.06 -1.58 -2.65
CA LEU A 72 29.13 -2.38 -3.87
C LEU A 72 28.60 -1.61 -5.07
N ASP A 73 29.19 -1.83 -6.25
CA ASP A 73 28.67 -1.29 -7.51
C ASP A 73 27.35 -2.00 -7.86
N PRO A 74 26.22 -1.27 -7.97
CA PRO A 74 24.93 -1.84 -8.31
C PRO A 74 24.91 -2.51 -9.70
N GLY A 75 25.76 -2.07 -10.63
CA GLY A 75 25.79 -2.59 -12.00
C GLY A 75 26.60 -3.87 -12.21
N ALA A 76 27.27 -4.38 -11.17
CA ALA A 76 28.16 -5.55 -11.24
C ALA A 76 27.72 -6.67 -10.29
N ASP A 77 28.12 -7.92 -10.55
CA ASP A 77 27.78 -9.07 -9.70
C ASP A 77 28.35 -8.86 -8.28
N GLY A 78 27.48 -8.66 -7.30
CA GLY A 78 27.89 -8.30 -5.93
C GLY A 78 28.63 -9.41 -5.20
N LEU A 79 28.30 -10.69 -5.45
CA LEU A 79 29.03 -11.81 -4.85
C LEU A 79 30.47 -11.87 -5.37
N HIS A 80 30.70 -11.60 -6.68
CA HIS A 80 32.06 -11.51 -7.21
C HIS A 80 32.84 -10.35 -6.58
N GLN A 81 32.21 -9.18 -6.42
CA GLN A 81 32.84 -8.03 -5.77
C GLN A 81 33.26 -8.36 -4.33
N ILE A 82 32.38 -9.03 -3.57
CA ILE A 82 32.69 -9.53 -2.21
C ILE A 82 33.90 -10.48 -2.25
N LEU A 83 33.91 -11.44 -3.17
CA LEU A 83 35.01 -12.40 -3.31
C LEU A 83 36.35 -11.75 -3.68
N ASP A 84 36.33 -10.74 -4.55
CA ASP A 84 37.53 -9.98 -4.90
C ASP A 84 38.13 -9.27 -3.68
N ILE A 85 37.26 -8.71 -2.82
CA ILE A 85 37.66 -8.03 -1.58
C ILE A 85 38.17 -9.02 -0.53
N LEU A 86 37.55 -10.20 -0.43
CA LEU A 86 37.95 -11.28 0.47
C LEU A 86 39.15 -12.10 -0.04
N SER A 87 39.58 -11.87 -1.29
CA SER A 87 40.64 -12.65 -1.93
C SER A 87 41.95 -12.60 -1.14
N GLY A 88 42.43 -13.78 -0.73
CA GLY A 88 43.66 -13.92 0.05
C GLY A 88 43.52 -13.62 1.55
N ARG A 89 42.30 -13.35 2.03
CA ARG A 89 42.00 -13.21 3.46
C ARG A 89 41.67 -14.56 4.11
N SER A 90 41.79 -14.61 5.43
CA SER A 90 41.39 -15.74 6.26
C SER A 90 41.20 -15.27 7.69
N GLY A 91 40.25 -15.85 8.42
CA GLY A 91 40.00 -15.50 9.82
C GLY A 91 39.16 -14.23 10.01
N VAL A 92 38.37 -13.85 8.99
CA VAL A 92 37.33 -12.81 9.11
C VAL A 92 36.27 -13.33 10.07
N SER A 93 35.99 -12.60 11.16
CA SER A 93 35.05 -13.04 12.19
C SER A 93 33.60 -12.83 11.79
N ALA A 94 33.30 -11.80 11.00
CA ALA A 94 31.95 -11.56 10.51
C ALA A 94 31.96 -10.85 9.15
N VAL A 95 31.01 -11.23 8.31
CA VAL A 95 30.63 -10.52 7.10
C VAL A 95 29.18 -10.07 7.22
N HIS A 96 28.97 -8.76 7.21
CA HIS A 96 27.64 -8.16 7.16
C HIS A 96 27.32 -7.74 5.73
N VAL A 97 26.13 -8.05 5.24
CA VAL A 97 25.64 -7.61 3.93
C VAL A 97 24.33 -6.87 4.13
N LEU A 98 24.31 -5.57 3.84
CA LEU A 98 23.11 -4.74 3.87
C LEU A 98 22.61 -4.59 2.45
N SER A 99 21.38 -5.05 2.18
CA SER A 99 20.84 -5.05 0.82
C SER A 99 19.32 -5.22 0.77
N HIS A 100 18.76 -5.23 -0.43
CA HIS A 100 17.36 -5.65 -0.62
C HIS A 100 17.21 -7.16 -0.43
N GLY A 101 16.03 -7.57 0.02
CA GLY A 101 15.68 -8.98 0.22
C GLY A 101 14.19 -9.25 0.09
N SER A 102 13.85 -10.53 -0.02
CA SER A 102 12.50 -11.07 0.09
C SER A 102 12.59 -12.51 0.60
N ALA A 103 11.46 -13.14 0.95
CA ALA A 103 11.46 -14.55 1.40
C ALA A 103 12.30 -15.47 0.52
N GLY A 104 13.41 -15.98 1.06
CA GLY A 104 14.31 -16.91 0.40
C GLY A 104 15.24 -16.32 -0.67
N ALA A 105 15.36 -15.00 -0.76
CA ALA A 105 16.21 -14.33 -1.75
C ALA A 105 16.87 -13.05 -1.23
N VAL A 106 18.11 -12.80 -1.64
CA VAL A 106 18.85 -11.55 -1.37
C VAL A 106 19.44 -10.99 -2.67
N GLU A 107 19.35 -9.68 -2.85
CA GLU A 107 19.98 -8.97 -3.98
C GLU A 107 21.30 -8.36 -3.56
N ILE A 108 22.36 -8.58 -4.34
CA ILE A 108 23.68 -8.01 -4.07
C ILE A 108 24.33 -7.64 -5.41
N GLY A 109 24.49 -6.34 -5.66
CA GLY A 109 24.81 -5.75 -6.95
C GLY A 109 23.76 -6.16 -7.98
N SER A 110 24.22 -6.65 -9.14
CA SER A 110 23.34 -7.24 -10.16
C SER A 110 23.02 -8.72 -9.92
N ALA A 111 23.45 -9.32 -8.80
CA ALA A 111 23.25 -10.73 -8.49
C ALA A 111 22.04 -10.93 -7.58
N VAL A 112 21.30 -12.01 -7.81
CA VAL A 112 20.27 -12.51 -6.90
C VAL A 112 20.74 -13.87 -6.40
N LEU A 113 20.76 -14.05 -5.08
CA LEU A 113 21.00 -15.34 -4.44
C LEU A 113 19.68 -15.85 -3.87
N ASP A 114 19.24 -17.00 -4.34
CA ASP A 114 18.00 -17.67 -3.98
C ASP A 114 18.15 -19.20 -4.14
N SER A 115 17.11 -19.96 -3.80
CA SER A 115 17.13 -21.43 -3.90
C SER A 115 17.43 -21.97 -5.33
N SER A 116 17.20 -21.18 -6.37
CA SER A 116 17.46 -21.57 -7.77
C SER A 116 18.90 -21.30 -8.22
N THR A 117 19.58 -20.36 -7.56
CA THR A 117 20.91 -19.88 -7.94
C THR A 117 22.03 -20.39 -7.04
N LEU A 118 21.73 -20.76 -5.78
CA LEU A 118 22.74 -21.21 -4.81
C LEU A 118 23.62 -22.38 -5.31
N ASP A 119 23.02 -23.39 -5.94
CA ASP A 119 23.76 -24.55 -6.46
C ASP A 119 24.78 -24.15 -7.54
N ALA A 120 24.42 -23.20 -8.40
CA ALA A 120 25.29 -22.70 -9.44
C ALA A 120 26.41 -21.81 -8.88
N ARG A 121 26.23 -21.24 -7.68
CA ARG A 121 27.19 -20.39 -6.97
C ARG A 121 27.92 -21.12 -5.83
N ALA A 122 27.79 -22.45 -5.74
CA ALA A 122 28.36 -23.22 -4.64
C ALA A 122 29.89 -23.07 -4.50
N GLU A 123 30.63 -22.98 -5.61
CA GLU A 123 32.09 -22.77 -5.58
C GLU A 123 32.45 -21.37 -5.07
N ASP A 124 31.72 -20.34 -5.52
CA ASP A 124 31.86 -18.95 -5.07
C ASP A 124 31.57 -18.83 -3.56
N LEU A 125 30.47 -19.42 -3.10
CA LEU A 125 30.08 -19.40 -1.69
C LEU A 125 31.06 -20.17 -0.80
N ALA A 126 31.63 -21.27 -1.29
CA ALA A 126 32.70 -21.98 -0.60
C ALA A 126 34.00 -21.16 -0.53
N LEU A 127 34.26 -20.26 -1.49
CA LEU A 127 35.40 -19.33 -1.41
C LEU A 127 35.16 -18.24 -0.38
N LEU A 128 33.94 -17.70 -0.30
CA LEU A 128 33.55 -16.76 0.75
C LEU A 128 33.76 -17.40 2.13
N GLY A 129 33.26 -18.63 2.32
CA GLY A 129 33.42 -19.40 3.54
C GLY A 129 34.87 -19.62 3.99
N ARG A 130 35.80 -19.78 3.04
CA ARG A 130 37.24 -19.95 3.36
C ARG A 130 37.90 -18.68 3.90
N ALA A 131 37.34 -17.51 3.63
CA ALA A 131 37.83 -16.25 4.18
C ALA A 131 37.42 -16.07 5.65
N LEU A 132 36.30 -16.69 6.05
CA LEU A 132 35.77 -16.63 7.41
C LEU A 132 36.61 -17.47 8.39
N SER A 133 36.53 -17.13 9.67
CA SER A 133 37.02 -17.98 10.76
C SER A 133 36.17 -19.24 10.92
N GLN A 134 36.61 -20.16 11.79
CA GLN A 134 35.87 -21.38 12.09
C GLN A 134 34.48 -21.09 12.69
N ASP A 135 34.37 -20.04 13.50
CA ASP A 135 33.15 -19.53 14.10
C ASP A 135 32.83 -18.17 13.46
N GLY A 136 32.89 -18.12 12.13
CA GLY A 136 32.72 -16.87 11.37
C GLY A 136 31.27 -16.70 10.92
N ASP A 137 30.73 -15.50 11.12
CA ASP A 137 29.33 -15.20 10.85
C ASP A 137 29.10 -14.58 9.47
N LEU A 138 27.98 -14.91 8.84
CA LEU A 138 27.45 -14.25 7.64
C LEU A 138 26.04 -13.72 7.92
N LEU A 139 25.92 -12.40 8.02
CA LEU A 139 24.71 -11.71 8.43
C LEU A 139 24.11 -10.96 7.23
N LEU A 140 22.88 -11.31 6.82
CA LEU A 140 22.20 -10.67 5.70
C LEU A 140 21.04 -9.79 6.19
N TYR A 141 21.23 -8.48 6.09
CA TYR A 141 20.25 -7.45 6.40
C TYR A 141 19.46 -7.10 5.13
N GLY A 142 18.56 -7.99 4.76
CA GLY A 142 17.57 -7.77 3.71
C GLY A 142 16.19 -8.15 4.21
N CYS A 143 15.17 -7.38 3.85
CA CYS A 143 13.81 -7.59 4.34
C CYS A 143 13.35 -9.03 4.07
N GLN A 144 12.85 -9.69 5.10
CA GLN A 144 12.13 -10.95 5.03
C GLN A 144 12.92 -12.12 4.41
N VAL A 145 14.25 -12.05 4.30
CA VAL A 145 15.08 -13.10 3.68
C VAL A 145 14.85 -14.48 4.31
N GLY A 146 14.74 -14.53 5.63
CA GLY A 146 14.42 -15.71 6.44
C GLY A 146 12.94 -16.02 6.61
N ALA A 147 12.05 -15.23 6.00
CA ALA A 147 10.63 -15.40 6.20
C ALA A 147 10.15 -16.77 5.72
N ASN A 148 9.19 -17.34 6.47
CA ASN A 148 8.50 -18.59 6.15
C ASN A 148 9.44 -19.82 5.95
N GLY A 149 8.90 -20.93 5.46
CA GLY A 149 9.67 -22.17 5.29
C GLY A 149 10.66 -22.16 4.13
N GLU A 150 10.53 -21.24 3.17
CA GLU A 150 11.46 -21.03 2.06
C GLU A 150 12.69 -20.23 2.52
N GLY A 151 12.49 -19.12 3.23
CA GLY A 151 13.59 -18.32 3.79
C GLY A 151 14.47 -19.12 4.73
N ALA A 152 13.86 -19.94 5.60
CA ALA A 152 14.59 -20.86 6.47
C ALA A 152 15.50 -21.83 5.67
N ARG A 153 14.98 -22.43 4.59
CA ARG A 153 15.78 -23.34 3.75
C ARG A 153 16.89 -22.62 3.01
N PHE A 154 16.65 -21.40 2.55
CA PHE A 154 17.66 -20.56 1.91
C PHE A 154 18.83 -20.31 2.87
N ALA A 155 18.55 -19.87 4.10
CA ALA A 155 19.56 -19.63 5.12
C ALA A 155 20.35 -20.91 5.48
N ASP A 156 19.66 -22.04 5.68
CA ASP A 156 20.31 -23.33 5.94
C ASP A 156 21.20 -23.80 4.79
N SER A 157 20.75 -23.62 3.54
CA SER A 157 21.55 -23.95 2.35
C SER A 157 22.79 -23.04 2.25
N LEU A 158 22.65 -21.75 2.54
CA LEU A 158 23.76 -20.82 2.54
C LEU A 158 24.80 -21.17 3.61
N ALA A 159 24.37 -21.52 4.82
CA ALA A 159 25.23 -22.01 5.90
C ALA A 159 25.96 -23.29 5.49
N SER A 160 25.25 -24.23 4.86
CA SER A 160 25.87 -25.47 4.37
C SER A 160 26.91 -25.25 3.25
N LEU A 161 26.72 -24.26 2.38
CA LEU A 161 27.61 -24.01 1.23
C LEU A 161 28.85 -23.20 1.63
N THR A 162 28.69 -22.26 2.55
CA THR A 162 29.78 -21.43 3.08
C THR A 162 30.53 -22.14 4.21
N GLY A 163 29.84 -22.97 5.00
CA GLY A 163 30.35 -23.50 6.26
C GLY A 163 30.38 -22.47 7.38
N ALA A 164 29.71 -21.33 7.20
CA ALA A 164 29.57 -20.26 8.17
C ALA A 164 28.28 -20.41 8.97
N ASP A 165 28.22 -19.72 10.10
CA ASP A 165 26.97 -19.47 10.80
C ASP A 165 26.24 -18.30 10.11
N VAL A 166 24.94 -18.46 9.84
CA VAL A 166 24.15 -17.51 9.02
C VAL A 166 23.01 -16.91 9.82
N ALA A 167 22.83 -15.60 9.72
CA ALA A 167 21.68 -14.89 10.28
C ALA A 167 20.97 -14.05 9.20
N VAL A 168 19.63 -14.07 9.19
CA VAL A 168 18.79 -13.34 8.22
C VAL A 168 17.51 -12.81 8.90
N SER A 169 16.96 -11.70 8.40
CA SER A 169 15.71 -11.11 8.90
C SER A 169 14.48 -11.85 8.38
N THR A 170 13.46 -11.99 9.20
CA THR A 170 12.16 -12.64 8.90
C THR A 170 11.04 -11.63 8.68
N ASP A 171 11.29 -10.35 8.93
CA ASP A 171 10.39 -9.21 8.75
C ASP A 171 11.12 -8.04 8.06
N ASP A 172 10.59 -6.82 8.16
CA ASP A 172 11.17 -5.68 7.46
C ASP A 172 12.43 -5.20 8.19
N THR A 173 13.57 -5.11 7.49
CA THR A 173 14.83 -4.65 8.09
C THR A 173 14.97 -3.12 7.94
N GLY A 174 15.26 -2.41 9.04
CA GLY A 174 15.52 -0.97 9.03
C GLY A 174 15.06 -0.22 10.27
N GLY A 175 14.70 1.05 10.11
CA GLY A 175 14.38 1.94 11.23
C GLY A 175 13.11 1.55 12.01
N ARG A 176 13.22 1.44 13.35
CA ARG A 176 12.11 1.11 14.28
C ARG A 176 10.87 2.00 14.17
N ALA A 177 11.07 3.28 13.81
CA ALA A 177 9.96 4.21 13.60
C ALA A 177 9.06 3.81 12.41
N LEU A 178 9.54 2.92 11.53
CA LEU A 178 8.91 2.47 10.31
C LEU A 178 8.40 1.02 10.38
N GLY A 179 8.46 0.41 11.57
CA GLY A 179 7.94 -0.95 11.81
C GLY A 179 8.91 -2.08 11.48
N GLY A 180 10.12 -1.77 11.00
CA GLY A 180 11.21 -2.72 10.87
C GLY A 180 12.21 -2.62 12.01
N ASP A 181 13.15 -3.54 12.08
CA ASP A 181 14.27 -3.46 13.02
C ASP A 181 15.57 -4.02 12.40
N TRP A 182 16.62 -4.09 13.21
CA TRP A 182 17.92 -4.59 12.78
C TRP A 182 18.23 -5.97 13.41
N GLU A 183 17.22 -6.61 13.99
CA GLU A 183 17.30 -7.97 14.48
C GLU A 183 17.32 -8.93 13.27
N LEU A 184 17.95 -10.09 13.46
CA LEU A 184 17.99 -11.17 12.49
C LEU A 184 17.44 -12.41 13.21
N GLU A 185 16.14 -12.65 13.05
CA GLU A 185 15.40 -13.58 13.90
C GLU A 185 15.63 -15.04 13.52
N TYR A 186 16.05 -15.28 12.27
CA TYR A 186 16.38 -16.63 11.81
C TYR A 186 17.89 -16.82 11.74
N THR A 187 18.38 -17.81 12.49
CA THR A 187 19.79 -18.21 12.47
C THR A 187 19.96 -19.69 12.11
N SER A 188 21.02 -19.98 11.36
CA SER A 188 21.54 -21.32 11.10
C SER A 188 22.96 -21.37 11.67
N GLY A 189 23.06 -21.78 12.93
CA GLY A 189 24.29 -21.68 13.73
C GLY A 189 24.18 -20.70 14.91
N PRO A 190 25.12 -20.75 15.89
CA PRO A 190 25.31 -19.67 16.86
C PRO A 190 25.82 -18.40 16.15
N ILE A 191 25.47 -17.21 16.65
CA ILE A 191 25.93 -15.94 16.09
C ILE A 191 26.64 -15.16 17.20
N GLU A 192 27.91 -14.83 16.98
CA GLU A 192 28.74 -14.09 17.93
C GLU A 192 28.84 -12.59 17.59
N ALA A 193 28.64 -12.25 16.32
CA ALA A 193 28.73 -10.90 15.80
C ALA A 193 27.63 -9.98 16.34
N GLY A 194 28.00 -8.72 16.58
CA GLY A 194 27.06 -7.66 16.92
C GLY A 194 26.43 -7.01 15.69
N LEU A 195 25.79 -5.86 15.87
CA LEU A 195 25.29 -5.05 14.76
C LEU A 195 26.43 -4.43 13.95
N PRO A 196 26.27 -4.20 12.64
CA PRO A 196 27.31 -3.63 11.76
C PRO A 196 27.63 -2.16 12.07
N ALA A 197 26.76 -1.50 12.83
CA ALA A 197 26.82 -0.11 13.21
C ALA A 197 26.21 0.06 14.61
N SER A 198 26.47 1.20 15.27
CA SER A 198 25.83 1.48 16.55
C SER A 198 24.30 1.55 16.38
N LEU A 199 23.54 1.05 17.35
CA LEU A 199 22.07 1.08 17.30
C LEU A 199 21.53 2.51 17.10
N GLU A 200 22.16 3.53 17.71
CA GLU A 200 21.79 4.94 17.49
C GLU A 200 21.96 5.37 16.03
N ALA A 201 23.01 4.90 15.34
CA ALA A 201 23.27 5.24 13.94
C ALA A 201 22.38 4.44 12.96
N LEU A 202 22.05 3.19 13.31
CA LEU A 202 21.09 2.35 12.59
C LEU A 202 19.64 2.83 12.78
N GLU A 203 19.28 3.35 13.97
CA GLU A 203 18.00 3.99 14.24
C GLU A 203 17.89 5.38 13.61
N ALA A 204 19.02 6.09 13.43
CA ALA A 204 19.08 7.35 12.68
C ALA A 204 18.93 7.16 11.16
N HIS A 205 19.07 5.92 10.66
CA HIS A 205 18.74 5.58 9.28
C HIS A 205 17.22 5.60 9.10
N ASN A 206 16.75 6.59 8.35
CA ASN A 206 15.34 6.95 8.27
C ASN A 206 14.64 6.26 7.08
N GLY A 207 14.86 4.95 6.93
CA GLY A 207 14.31 4.13 5.84
C GLY A 207 14.16 2.66 6.24
N LEU A 208 13.16 1.99 5.65
CA LEU A 208 13.22 0.56 5.37
C LEU A 208 13.98 0.39 4.06
N LEU A 209 14.54 -0.79 3.81
CA LEU A 209 15.21 -1.08 2.55
C LEU A 209 14.22 -1.22 1.37
N LEU A 210 13.05 -0.53 1.31
CA LEU A 210 12.06 -0.41 0.21
C LEU A 210 11.06 0.76 0.50
N LEU A 211 10.09 1.08 -0.40
CA LEU A 211 8.91 1.93 -0.13
C LEU A 211 8.42 1.73 1.31
N THR A 212 8.36 2.81 2.07
CA THR A 212 8.01 2.73 3.48
C THR A 212 6.51 2.55 3.62
N ARG A 213 6.05 1.38 4.06
CA ARG A 213 4.65 1.12 4.36
C ARG A 213 4.16 2.10 5.43
N GLU A 214 3.13 2.88 5.13
CA GLU A 214 2.63 3.88 6.08
C GLU A 214 1.30 3.47 6.71
N GLY A 215 1.38 2.93 7.92
CA GLY A 215 0.22 2.44 8.65
C GLY A 215 -0.28 1.09 8.11
N SER A 216 -1.44 0.68 8.60
CA SER A 216 -2.05 -0.59 8.21
C SER A 216 -2.89 -0.47 6.95
N GLU A 217 -3.07 -1.60 6.26
CA GLU A 217 -4.15 -1.78 5.30
C GLU A 217 -5.48 -1.28 5.88
N PHE A 218 -6.25 -0.54 5.09
CA PHE A 218 -7.49 0.09 5.54
C PHE A 218 -8.65 -0.17 4.57
N LEU A 219 -9.84 -0.36 5.14
CA LEU A 219 -11.09 -0.47 4.39
C LEU A 219 -11.55 0.91 3.93
N VAL A 220 -11.80 1.05 2.63
CA VAL A 220 -12.17 2.33 2.00
C VAL A 220 -13.66 2.61 2.16
N ASN A 221 -14.51 1.67 1.75
CA ASN A 221 -15.96 1.78 1.81
C ASN A 221 -16.49 1.58 3.23
N SER A 222 -17.61 2.23 3.56
CA SER A 222 -18.28 2.00 4.86
C SER A 222 -19.34 0.88 4.79
N THR A 223 -19.90 0.66 3.61
CA THR A 223 -20.92 -0.38 3.34
C THR A 223 -20.25 -1.67 2.88
N THR A 224 -20.29 -2.73 3.69
CA THR A 224 -19.70 -4.05 3.36
C THR A 224 -20.73 -5.15 3.05
N ALA A 225 -22.02 -4.82 3.16
CA ALA A 225 -23.11 -5.78 2.91
C ALA A 225 -23.28 -6.13 1.41
N SER A 226 -22.56 -5.45 0.52
CA SER A 226 -22.72 -5.49 -0.93
C SER A 226 -21.39 -5.37 -1.66
N ILE A 227 -21.33 -5.91 -2.88
CA ILE A 227 -20.13 -5.86 -3.74
C ILE A 227 -19.73 -4.41 -4.03
N GLN A 228 -18.56 -4.01 -3.56
CA GLN A 228 -17.82 -2.81 -3.93
C GLN A 228 -16.62 -3.22 -4.78
N ILE A 229 -16.47 -2.67 -5.97
CA ILE A 229 -15.44 -3.08 -6.93
C ILE A 229 -15.06 -1.94 -7.87
N ASP A 230 -13.99 -2.11 -8.65
CA ASP A 230 -13.57 -1.17 -9.70
C ASP A 230 -13.22 0.21 -9.12
N SER A 231 -12.28 0.24 -8.17
CA SER A 231 -11.81 1.48 -7.58
C SER A 231 -10.96 2.28 -8.56
N SER A 232 -11.15 3.59 -8.61
CA SER A 232 -10.23 4.55 -9.22
C SER A 232 -9.78 5.57 -8.18
N LEU A 233 -8.49 5.83 -8.17
CA LEU A 233 -7.79 6.67 -7.20
C LEU A 233 -7.25 7.92 -7.88
N GLY A 234 -7.41 9.07 -7.23
CA GLY A 234 -6.75 10.31 -7.61
C GLY A 234 -6.12 10.97 -6.39
N ILE A 235 -4.93 11.53 -6.56
CA ILE A 235 -4.14 12.15 -5.50
C ILE A 235 -3.76 13.58 -5.91
N ASP A 236 -3.83 14.51 -4.97
CA ASP A 236 -3.38 15.89 -5.18
C ASP A 236 -1.88 16.04 -4.88
N ALA A 237 -1.33 17.22 -5.21
CA ALA A 237 0.08 17.52 -4.95
C ALA A 237 0.44 17.59 -3.46
N ALA A 238 -0.56 17.70 -2.57
CA ALA A 238 -0.41 17.67 -1.12
C ALA A 238 -0.46 16.25 -0.54
N GLY A 239 -0.76 15.24 -1.36
CA GLY A 239 -0.93 13.85 -0.95
C GLY A 239 -2.35 13.51 -0.48
N ASN A 240 -3.30 14.45 -0.45
CA ASN A 240 -4.70 14.10 -0.17
C ASN A 240 -5.27 13.36 -1.37
N PHE A 241 -6.14 12.39 -1.12
CA PHE A 241 -6.64 11.52 -2.18
C PHE A 241 -8.14 11.27 -2.09
N VAL A 242 -8.73 10.99 -3.24
CA VAL A 242 -10.10 10.50 -3.37
C VAL A 242 -10.08 9.12 -4.00
N ILE A 243 -10.92 8.24 -3.48
CA ILE A 243 -11.15 6.93 -4.07
C ILE A 243 -12.60 6.89 -4.49
N SER A 244 -12.86 6.54 -5.73
CA SER A 244 -14.19 6.29 -6.29
C SER A 244 -14.34 4.81 -6.64
N TRP A 245 -15.53 4.24 -6.54
CA TRP A 245 -15.77 2.82 -6.83
C TRP A 245 -17.22 2.54 -7.25
N SER A 246 -17.44 1.38 -7.85
CA SER A 246 -18.78 0.88 -8.20
C SER A 246 -19.41 0.18 -7.00
N ASP A 247 -20.54 0.70 -6.52
CA ASP A 247 -21.36 0.07 -5.48
C ASP A 247 -22.48 -0.74 -6.15
N GLN A 248 -22.45 -2.07 -6.03
CA GLN A 248 -23.45 -2.97 -6.61
C GLN A 248 -24.52 -3.42 -5.60
N GLY A 249 -24.66 -2.73 -4.45
CA GLY A 249 -25.56 -3.12 -3.37
C GLY A 249 -27.03 -2.76 -3.54
N GLY A 250 -27.34 -1.82 -4.43
CA GLY A 250 -28.72 -1.38 -4.70
C GLY A 250 -29.41 -2.19 -5.81
N ALA A 251 -30.73 -1.98 -5.96
CA ALA A 251 -31.46 -2.41 -7.17
C ALA A 251 -30.88 -1.79 -8.46
N THR A 252 -30.16 -0.68 -8.31
CA THR A 252 -29.41 0.03 -9.34
C THR A 252 -28.01 0.31 -8.77
N PRO A 253 -26.94 -0.26 -9.36
CA PRO A 253 -25.57 0.08 -9.01
C PRO A 253 -25.30 1.57 -9.15
N ASP A 254 -24.56 2.14 -8.21
CA ASP A 254 -24.23 3.56 -8.11
C ASP A 254 -22.71 3.75 -8.04
N ILE A 255 -22.25 4.99 -8.24
CA ILE A 255 -20.85 5.35 -8.00
C ILE A 255 -20.73 6.00 -6.63
N ARG A 256 -19.84 5.47 -5.80
CA ARG A 256 -19.49 6.06 -4.51
C ARG A 256 -18.07 6.61 -4.53
N ALA A 257 -17.80 7.52 -3.62
CA ALA A 257 -16.45 8.01 -3.39
C ALA A 257 -16.22 8.36 -1.92
N ARG A 258 -14.96 8.39 -1.51
CA ARG A 258 -14.52 8.83 -0.19
C ARG A 258 -13.19 9.58 -0.29
N ARG A 259 -13.06 10.61 0.54
CA ARG A 259 -11.88 11.48 0.59
C ARG A 259 -11.02 11.14 1.81
N PHE A 260 -9.73 11.30 1.67
CA PHE A 260 -8.72 11.05 2.68
C PHE A 260 -7.69 12.17 2.69
N ASP A 261 -7.14 12.47 3.86
CA ASP A 261 -5.94 13.31 3.94
C ASP A 261 -4.69 12.53 3.53
N SER A 262 -3.55 13.20 3.43
CA SER A 262 -2.29 12.55 3.09
C SER A 262 -1.86 11.46 4.06
N ALA A 263 -2.30 11.52 5.32
CA ALA A 263 -2.06 10.51 6.35
C ALA A 263 -3.04 9.32 6.26
N GLY A 264 -3.96 9.31 5.30
CA GLY A 264 -4.95 8.24 5.12
C GLY A 264 -6.13 8.31 6.09
N ASN A 265 -6.31 9.41 6.82
CA ASN A 265 -7.51 9.59 7.63
C ASN A 265 -8.68 9.99 6.72
N PRO A 266 -9.86 9.37 6.88
CA PRO A 266 -11.01 9.74 6.09
C PRO A 266 -11.49 11.16 6.43
N LEU A 267 -11.66 12.00 5.42
CA LEU A 267 -12.15 13.38 5.53
C LEU A 267 -13.69 13.46 5.50
N GLY A 268 -14.36 12.39 5.91
CA GLY A 268 -15.80 12.24 5.90
C GLY A 268 -16.25 10.79 5.70
N LEU A 269 -17.57 10.62 5.63
CA LEU A 269 -18.21 9.38 5.18
C LEU A 269 -18.06 9.24 3.65
N ASP A 270 -18.33 8.04 3.15
CA ASP A 270 -18.51 7.86 1.71
C ASP A 270 -19.79 8.57 1.24
N PHE A 271 -19.77 9.02 -0.02
CA PHE A 271 -20.88 9.78 -0.62
C PHE A 271 -21.19 9.26 -2.03
N VAL A 272 -22.44 9.40 -2.44
CA VAL A 272 -22.88 9.02 -3.79
C VAL A 272 -22.51 10.13 -4.78
N VAL A 273 -21.86 9.74 -5.89
CA VAL A 273 -21.35 10.64 -6.92
C VAL A 273 -22.46 11.06 -7.89
N ASN A 274 -23.24 10.09 -8.39
CA ASN A 274 -24.34 10.33 -9.33
C ASN A 274 -25.57 10.98 -8.63
N SER A 275 -26.35 11.78 -9.37
CA SER A 275 -27.43 12.59 -8.77
C SER A 275 -28.83 11.96 -8.82
N THR A 276 -29.06 10.88 -9.59
CA THR A 276 -30.32 10.12 -9.58
C THR A 276 -30.16 8.71 -10.18
N THR A 277 -30.99 7.77 -9.71
CA THR A 277 -30.77 6.31 -9.61
C THR A 277 -31.60 5.34 -10.49
N PRO A 278 -32.27 5.66 -11.62
CA PRO A 278 -32.97 4.60 -12.38
C PRO A 278 -32.07 3.64 -13.17
N SER A 279 -30.77 3.92 -13.24
CA SER A 279 -29.85 3.35 -14.22
C SER A 279 -28.57 2.84 -13.57
N ASN A 280 -28.07 1.68 -14.02
CA ASN A 280 -26.84 1.11 -13.50
C ASN A 280 -25.66 2.04 -13.83
N GLN A 281 -24.85 2.36 -12.82
CA GLN A 281 -23.63 3.14 -12.96
C GLN A 281 -22.42 2.25 -12.64
N ARG A 282 -21.37 2.30 -13.46
CA ARG A 282 -20.17 1.45 -13.33
C ARG A 282 -18.91 2.14 -13.84
N ASP A 283 -17.76 1.55 -13.54
CA ASP A 283 -16.44 1.87 -14.10
C ASP A 283 -16.05 3.35 -13.88
N PRO A 284 -15.97 3.80 -12.62
CA PRO A 284 -15.60 5.18 -12.34
C PRO A 284 -14.12 5.42 -12.65
N SER A 285 -13.82 6.61 -13.13
CA SER A 285 -12.47 7.15 -13.27
C SER A 285 -12.44 8.53 -12.61
N VAL A 286 -11.42 8.78 -11.79
CA VAL A 286 -11.23 10.04 -11.08
C VAL A 286 -9.89 10.69 -11.40
N ALA A 287 -9.88 12.02 -11.50
CA ALA A 287 -8.67 12.81 -11.62
C ALA A 287 -8.76 14.09 -10.79
N HIS A 288 -7.63 14.50 -10.23
CA HIS A 288 -7.47 15.72 -9.44
C HIS A 288 -6.76 16.82 -10.23
N ASP A 289 -7.11 18.07 -9.95
CA ASP A 289 -6.29 19.23 -10.30
C ASP A 289 -5.29 19.57 -9.18
N GLY A 290 -4.36 20.49 -9.47
CA GLY A 290 -3.35 20.91 -8.50
C GLY A 290 -3.90 21.64 -7.26
N ALA A 291 -5.18 22.05 -7.26
CA ALA A 291 -5.86 22.66 -6.12
C ALA A 291 -6.69 21.65 -5.31
N GLY A 292 -6.69 20.37 -5.72
CA GLY A 292 -7.42 19.28 -5.09
C GLY A 292 -8.88 19.17 -5.53
N ASN A 293 -9.37 20.00 -6.46
CA ASN A 293 -10.69 19.76 -7.06
C ASN A 293 -10.61 18.52 -7.96
N PHE A 294 -11.72 17.81 -8.12
CA PHE A 294 -11.71 16.55 -8.86
C PHE A 294 -12.94 16.36 -9.75
N VAL A 295 -12.76 15.58 -10.80
CA VAL A 295 -13.81 15.10 -11.70
C VAL A 295 -13.88 13.59 -11.59
N ILE A 296 -15.09 13.06 -11.46
CA ILE A 296 -15.36 11.64 -11.59
C ILE A 296 -16.18 11.45 -12.86
N ALA A 297 -15.73 10.56 -13.75
CA ALA A 297 -16.44 10.11 -14.94
C ALA A 297 -16.82 8.64 -14.79
N TRP A 298 -17.95 8.21 -15.35
CA TRP A 298 -18.44 6.83 -15.22
C TRP A 298 -19.36 6.43 -16.38
N SER A 299 -19.55 5.12 -16.55
CA SER A 299 -20.52 4.53 -17.48
C SER A 299 -21.92 4.54 -16.88
N SER A 300 -22.91 5.12 -17.56
CA SER A 300 -24.32 5.20 -17.14
C SER A 300 -25.25 4.43 -18.09
N VAL A 301 -26.08 3.53 -17.56
CA VAL A 301 -27.03 2.74 -18.36
C VAL A 301 -28.38 3.44 -18.53
N GLU A 302 -28.53 4.28 -19.56
CA GLU A 302 -29.81 4.93 -19.86
C GLU A 302 -30.66 4.06 -20.82
N GLY A 303 -31.41 3.09 -20.27
CA GLY A 303 -32.24 2.18 -21.07
C GLY A 303 -31.45 0.99 -21.62
N LEU A 304 -31.29 0.88 -22.94
CA LEU A 304 -30.45 -0.15 -23.58
C LEU A 304 -29.07 0.37 -24.02
N THR A 305 -28.81 1.67 -23.83
CA THR A 305 -27.56 2.34 -24.21
C THR A 305 -26.73 2.67 -22.98
N TYR A 306 -25.43 2.80 -23.19
CA TYR A 306 -24.49 3.23 -22.15
C TYR A 306 -23.97 4.59 -22.61
N ASP A 307 -24.05 5.59 -21.74
CA ASP A 307 -23.53 6.93 -21.96
C ASP A 307 -22.46 7.24 -20.92
N ILE A 308 -21.53 8.12 -21.26
CA ILE A 308 -20.52 8.57 -20.31
C ILE A 308 -21.06 9.79 -19.59
N ARG A 309 -21.12 9.72 -18.26
CA ARG A 309 -21.49 10.87 -17.41
C ARG A 309 -20.30 11.28 -16.55
N ALA A 310 -20.31 12.53 -16.11
CA ALA A 310 -19.29 13.04 -15.22
C ALA A 310 -19.86 14.07 -14.24
N ARG A 311 -19.17 14.28 -13.12
CA ARG A 311 -19.49 15.32 -12.14
C ARG A 311 -18.22 15.90 -11.53
N ARG A 312 -18.27 17.22 -11.30
CA ARG A 312 -17.21 18.02 -10.71
C ARG A 312 -17.44 18.22 -9.22
N PHE A 313 -16.35 18.21 -8.46
CA PHE A 313 -16.33 18.44 -7.03
C PHE A 313 -15.21 19.40 -6.68
N ASP A 314 -15.43 20.21 -5.64
CA ASP A 314 -14.36 20.99 -5.04
C ASP A 314 -13.44 20.09 -4.20
N SER A 315 -12.33 20.64 -3.72
CA SER A 315 -11.39 19.90 -2.88
C SER A 315 -11.97 19.42 -1.54
N ALA A 316 -13.13 19.97 -1.11
CA ALA A 316 -13.89 19.53 0.05
C ALA A 316 -14.96 18.46 -0.29
N GLY A 317 -15.03 18.01 -1.55
CA GLY A 317 -16.00 17.01 -2.00
C GLY A 317 -17.41 17.55 -2.18
N ASN A 318 -17.61 18.87 -2.17
CA ASN A 318 -18.90 19.45 -2.51
C ASN A 318 -19.06 19.45 -4.03
N PRO A 319 -20.23 19.05 -4.56
CA PRO A 319 -20.46 19.07 -5.98
C PRO A 319 -20.48 20.51 -6.52
N LEU A 320 -19.70 20.77 -7.56
CA LEU A 320 -19.64 22.06 -8.28
C LEU A 320 -20.74 22.21 -9.35
N GLY A 321 -21.69 21.28 -9.38
CA GLY A 321 -22.80 21.24 -10.32
C GLY A 321 -23.55 19.90 -10.31
N ALA A 322 -24.53 19.79 -11.21
CA ALA A 322 -25.17 18.52 -11.53
C ALA A 322 -24.22 17.60 -12.31
N ASP A 323 -24.56 16.32 -12.41
CA ASP A 323 -23.92 15.43 -13.38
C ASP A 323 -24.27 15.85 -14.82
N PHE A 324 -23.37 15.59 -15.76
CA PHE A 324 -23.55 15.95 -17.17
C PHE A 324 -23.11 14.81 -18.08
N VAL A 325 -23.71 14.73 -19.27
CA VAL A 325 -23.35 13.75 -20.31
C VAL A 325 -22.13 14.25 -21.08
N VAL A 326 -21.14 13.38 -21.24
CA VAL A 326 -19.85 13.68 -21.87
C VAL A 326 -19.92 13.50 -23.38
N ASN A 327 -20.42 12.35 -23.84
CA ASN A 327 -20.59 12.05 -25.26
C ASN A 327 -21.71 12.88 -25.89
N THR A 328 -21.57 13.21 -27.16
CA THR A 328 -22.63 13.87 -27.94
C THR A 328 -23.49 12.85 -28.69
N THR A 329 -22.91 11.71 -29.06
CA THR A 329 -23.65 10.59 -29.68
C THR A 329 -24.15 9.63 -28.61
N THR A 330 -25.47 9.54 -28.44
CA THR A 330 -26.13 8.61 -27.49
C THR A 330 -26.63 7.32 -28.14
N ALA A 331 -26.38 7.13 -29.43
CA ALA A 331 -26.67 5.88 -30.11
C ALA A 331 -25.62 4.81 -29.75
N ASN A 332 -26.08 3.59 -29.46
CA ASN A 332 -25.25 2.43 -29.05
C ASN A 332 -24.50 2.68 -27.72
N ALA A 333 -23.53 1.82 -27.40
CA ALA A 333 -22.86 1.82 -26.11
C ALA A 333 -21.58 2.65 -26.11
N GLN A 334 -21.44 3.50 -25.09
CA GLN A 334 -20.26 4.25 -24.71
C GLN A 334 -19.82 3.78 -23.31
N ARG A 335 -18.57 3.37 -23.13
CA ARG A 335 -18.12 2.65 -21.93
C ARG A 335 -16.70 3.01 -21.54
N ASP A 336 -16.33 2.58 -20.33
CA ASP A 336 -14.95 2.51 -19.82
C ASP A 336 -14.24 3.87 -19.92
N PRO A 337 -14.76 4.93 -19.24
CA PRO A 337 -14.16 6.25 -19.34
C PRO A 337 -12.82 6.32 -18.59
N SER A 338 -11.90 7.12 -19.12
CA SER A 338 -10.68 7.56 -18.45
C SER A 338 -10.65 9.09 -18.44
N VAL A 339 -10.59 9.69 -17.25
CA VAL A 339 -10.45 11.14 -17.08
C VAL A 339 -9.03 11.51 -16.66
N ALA A 340 -8.51 12.60 -17.21
CA ALA A 340 -7.22 13.18 -16.81
C ALA A 340 -7.29 14.71 -16.83
N HIS A 341 -6.61 15.34 -15.87
CA HIS A 341 -6.58 16.79 -15.66
C HIS A 341 -5.20 17.39 -15.95
N ASP A 342 -5.18 18.63 -16.41
CA ASP A 342 -4.01 19.49 -16.32
C ASP A 342 -3.93 20.21 -14.96
N GLY A 343 -2.80 20.85 -14.68
CA GLY A 343 -2.60 21.58 -13.43
C GLY A 343 -3.50 22.81 -13.26
N ALA A 344 -4.15 23.30 -14.34
CA ALA A 344 -5.11 24.40 -14.31
C ALA A 344 -6.57 23.91 -14.13
N GLY A 345 -6.77 22.60 -14.07
CA GLY A 345 -8.06 21.95 -13.89
C GLY A 345 -8.85 21.70 -15.18
N ASN A 346 -8.31 22.02 -16.36
CA ASN A 346 -8.93 21.56 -17.62
C ASN A 346 -8.75 20.05 -17.73
N PHE A 347 -9.67 19.38 -18.40
CA PHE A 347 -9.66 17.93 -18.42
C PHE A 347 -10.09 17.33 -19.75
N VAL A 348 -9.61 16.13 -19.99
CA VAL A 348 -10.02 15.27 -21.11
C VAL A 348 -10.67 14.02 -20.54
N ILE A 349 -11.75 13.58 -21.17
CA ILE A 349 -12.36 12.28 -20.92
C ILE A 349 -12.25 11.50 -22.21
N ALA A 350 -11.60 10.34 -22.16
CA ALA A 350 -11.54 9.37 -23.25
C ALA A 350 -12.43 8.16 -22.91
N TRP A 351 -13.03 7.52 -23.90
CA TRP A 351 -13.93 6.38 -23.68
C TRP A 351 -13.98 5.47 -24.92
N ARG A 352 -14.48 4.26 -24.70
CA ARG A 352 -14.74 3.26 -25.72
C ARG A 352 -16.13 3.47 -26.32
N SER A 353 -16.26 3.47 -27.66
CA SER A 353 -17.48 3.87 -28.36
C SER A 353 -17.90 2.93 -29.49
N ASN A 354 -19.19 2.57 -29.54
CA ASN A 354 -19.81 1.84 -30.67
C ASN A 354 -20.78 2.75 -31.46
N GLU A 355 -20.49 4.05 -31.58
CA GLU A 355 -21.42 4.99 -32.21
C GLU A 355 -21.67 4.74 -33.72
N GLY A 356 -20.88 3.89 -34.38
CA GLY A 356 -21.10 3.46 -35.77
C GLY A 356 -22.02 2.25 -35.96
N GLY A 357 -22.50 1.61 -34.88
CA GLY A 357 -23.22 0.33 -34.96
C GLY A 357 -22.36 -0.79 -35.57
N ALA A 358 -21.04 -0.63 -35.51
CA ALA A 358 -20.08 -1.60 -35.99
C ALA A 358 -20.02 -2.80 -35.04
N ALA A 359 -19.47 -3.91 -35.52
CA ALA A 359 -19.20 -5.06 -34.66
C ALA A 359 -18.14 -4.78 -33.58
N PHE A 360 -17.50 -3.61 -33.61
CA PHE A 360 -16.31 -3.26 -32.84
C PHE A 360 -16.45 -1.86 -32.23
N TYR A 361 -15.64 -1.58 -31.21
CA TYR A 361 -15.58 -0.27 -30.59
C TYR A 361 -14.35 0.52 -31.00
N ASP A 362 -14.50 1.83 -31.15
CA ASP A 362 -13.46 2.83 -31.35
C ASP A 362 -13.15 3.57 -30.03
N ILE A 363 -12.10 4.39 -30.03
CA ILE A 363 -11.78 5.30 -28.92
C ILE A 363 -12.18 6.72 -29.28
N ARG A 364 -12.95 7.38 -28.41
CA ARG A 364 -13.30 8.80 -28.54
C ARG A 364 -12.83 9.59 -27.34
N ALA A 365 -12.73 10.89 -27.50
CA ALA A 365 -12.42 11.79 -26.40
C ALA A 365 -13.14 13.13 -26.54
N ARG A 366 -13.28 13.83 -25.42
CA ARG A 366 -13.79 15.21 -25.37
C ARG A 366 -13.06 16.00 -24.30
N ARG A 367 -12.85 17.27 -24.61
CA ARG A 367 -12.12 18.22 -23.76
C ARG A 367 -13.08 19.19 -23.09
N PHE A 368 -12.73 19.57 -21.86
CA PHE A 368 -13.50 20.48 -21.03
C PHE A 368 -12.56 21.48 -20.37
N ASP A 369 -13.08 22.70 -20.14
CA ASP A 369 -12.39 23.66 -19.30
C ASP A 369 -12.52 23.29 -17.82
N SER A 370 -11.81 24.01 -16.94
CA SER A 370 -11.87 23.77 -15.51
C SER A 370 -13.24 23.99 -14.87
N ALA A 371 -14.18 24.66 -15.56
CA ALA A 371 -15.58 24.83 -15.16
C ALA A 371 -16.50 23.71 -15.69
N GLY A 372 -15.96 22.74 -16.44
CA GLY A 372 -16.72 21.65 -17.04
C GLY A 372 -17.49 22.04 -18.30
N ASN A 373 -17.19 23.20 -18.90
CA ASN A 373 -17.74 23.54 -20.21
C ASN A 373 -16.95 22.80 -21.29
N PRO A 374 -17.62 22.19 -22.28
CA PRO A 374 -16.92 21.52 -23.36
C PRO A 374 -16.14 22.52 -24.23
N LEU A 375 -14.87 22.22 -24.49
CA LEU A 375 -13.98 23.00 -25.37
C LEU A 375 -14.11 22.61 -26.85
N GLY A 376 -15.11 21.80 -27.18
CA GLY A 376 -15.39 21.31 -28.53
C GLY A 376 -16.40 20.15 -28.55
N ALA A 377 -16.62 19.62 -29.75
CA ALA A 377 -17.29 18.33 -29.92
C ALA A 377 -16.38 17.18 -29.45
N ASP A 378 -16.97 15.99 -29.28
CA ASP A 378 -16.17 14.79 -29.17
C ASP A 378 -15.48 14.46 -30.50
N PHE A 379 -14.36 13.76 -30.44
CA PHE A 379 -13.54 13.41 -31.61
C PHE A 379 -13.00 11.99 -31.51
N LEU A 380 -12.75 11.39 -32.67
CA LEU A 380 -12.15 10.06 -32.79
C LEU A 380 -10.65 10.12 -32.45
N VAL A 381 -10.20 9.22 -31.58
CA VAL A 381 -8.81 9.12 -31.14
C VAL A 381 -8.00 8.20 -32.05
N ASN A 382 -8.44 6.95 -32.24
CA ASN A 382 -7.76 6.02 -33.15
C ASN A 382 -7.89 6.48 -34.60
N ASN A 383 -6.84 6.32 -35.40
CA ASN A 383 -6.88 6.70 -36.82
C ASN A 383 -7.50 5.59 -37.69
N THR A 384 -7.31 4.33 -37.30
CA THR A 384 -7.86 3.17 -37.98
C THR A 384 -8.99 2.58 -37.13
N THR A 385 -10.15 2.33 -37.74
CA THR A 385 -11.37 1.82 -37.08
C THR A 385 -11.70 0.31 -37.27
N PRO A 386 -10.92 -0.52 -38.01
CA PRO A 386 -11.13 -1.97 -37.97
C PRO A 386 -10.83 -2.55 -36.59
N ASN A 387 -11.63 -3.56 -36.24
CA ASN A 387 -11.50 -4.37 -35.03
C ASN A 387 -11.64 -3.56 -33.72
N ASP A 388 -11.53 -4.24 -32.59
CA ASP A 388 -11.96 -3.76 -31.28
C ASP A 388 -10.86 -3.02 -30.50
N GLN A 389 -11.17 -1.80 -30.08
CA GLN A 389 -10.34 -1.01 -29.19
C GLN A 389 -10.89 -1.07 -27.75
N ARG A 390 -10.02 -1.23 -26.75
CA ARG A 390 -10.39 -1.37 -25.32
C ARG A 390 -9.27 -0.92 -24.36
N ASP A 391 -9.52 -1.01 -23.05
CA ASP A 391 -8.57 -0.64 -21.97
C ASP A 391 -8.00 0.78 -22.14
N VAL A 392 -8.88 1.75 -22.39
CA VAL A 392 -8.47 3.14 -22.66
C VAL A 392 -7.91 3.81 -21.41
N SER A 393 -6.80 4.51 -21.57
CA SER A 393 -6.22 5.35 -20.52
C SER A 393 -5.72 6.66 -21.10
N ALA A 394 -5.99 7.78 -20.41
CA ALA A 394 -5.59 9.12 -20.80
C ALA A 394 -4.65 9.74 -19.75
N SER A 395 -3.71 10.54 -20.20
CA SER A 395 -2.85 11.34 -19.33
C SER A 395 -2.56 12.71 -19.96
N VAL A 396 -2.58 13.76 -19.14
CA VAL A 396 -2.46 15.16 -19.53
C VAL A 396 -1.24 15.76 -18.83
N ASP A 397 -0.45 16.58 -19.55
CA ASP A 397 0.67 17.32 -18.95
C ASP A 397 0.23 18.68 -18.38
N GLY A 398 1.12 19.37 -17.66
CA GLY A 398 0.83 20.69 -17.09
C GLY A 398 0.34 21.73 -18.11
N PRO A 399 0.92 21.82 -19.32
CA PRO A 399 0.42 22.65 -20.42
C PRO A 399 -0.91 22.22 -21.07
N GLY A 400 -1.44 21.04 -20.76
CA GLY A 400 -2.69 20.51 -21.29
C GLY A 400 -2.56 19.64 -22.56
N ASN A 401 -1.35 19.33 -23.03
CA ASN A 401 -1.16 18.31 -24.06
C ASN A 401 -1.44 16.93 -23.46
N PHE A 402 -1.92 15.99 -24.26
CA PHE A 402 -2.35 14.70 -23.73
C PHE A 402 -1.97 13.53 -24.63
N VAL A 403 -1.85 12.36 -24.02
CA VAL A 403 -1.78 11.07 -24.72
C VAL A 403 -2.99 10.25 -24.34
N VAL A 404 -3.55 9.55 -25.31
CA VAL A 404 -4.54 8.50 -25.09
C VAL A 404 -3.91 7.20 -25.54
N ILE A 405 -4.02 6.16 -24.72
CA ILE A 405 -3.54 4.82 -24.99
C ILE A 405 -4.67 3.82 -24.93
N TRP A 406 -4.54 2.70 -25.64
CA TRP A 406 -5.54 1.64 -25.68
C TRP A 406 -4.94 0.31 -26.15
N THR A 407 -5.61 -0.78 -25.81
CA THR A 407 -5.40 -2.10 -26.39
C THR A 407 -6.13 -2.20 -27.73
N SER A 408 -5.47 -2.76 -28.74
CA SER A 408 -5.96 -2.86 -30.11
C SER A 408 -5.69 -4.24 -30.71
N ASP A 409 -6.66 -4.85 -31.37
CA ASP A 409 -6.48 -6.05 -32.21
C ASP A 409 -6.34 -5.68 -33.72
N GLU A 410 -5.91 -4.46 -34.03
CA GLU A 410 -5.73 -3.96 -35.40
C GLU A 410 -4.63 -4.71 -36.22
N GLY A 411 -3.90 -5.65 -35.60
CA GLY A 411 -2.91 -6.53 -36.26
C GLY A 411 -3.40 -7.95 -36.61
N GLY A 412 -4.63 -8.34 -36.23
CA GLY A 412 -5.14 -9.69 -36.43
C GLY A 412 -4.95 -10.61 -35.22
N ALA A 413 -4.08 -11.62 -35.30
CA ALA A 413 -4.07 -12.77 -34.39
C ALA A 413 -3.73 -12.47 -32.90
N SER A 414 -3.35 -11.24 -32.56
CA SER A 414 -3.00 -10.80 -31.20
C SER A 414 -3.37 -9.34 -30.95
N TYR A 415 -3.50 -8.98 -29.67
CA TYR A 415 -3.64 -7.58 -29.24
C TYR A 415 -2.28 -6.88 -29.11
N ASP A 416 -2.21 -5.60 -29.48
CA ASP A 416 -1.09 -4.68 -29.34
C ASP A 416 -1.51 -3.44 -28.51
N ILE A 417 -0.53 -2.73 -27.97
CA ILE A 417 -0.78 -1.46 -27.28
C ILE A 417 -0.54 -0.31 -28.24
N ARG A 418 -1.52 0.60 -28.36
CA ARG A 418 -1.43 1.80 -29.18
C ARG A 418 -1.54 3.06 -28.37
N ALA A 419 -0.98 4.13 -28.93
CA ALA A 419 -1.00 5.46 -28.33
C ALA A 419 -1.16 6.53 -29.41
N ARG A 420 -1.80 7.64 -29.06
CA ARG A 420 -1.83 8.86 -29.88
C ARG A 420 -1.71 10.10 -29.02
N ARG A 421 -0.91 11.05 -29.52
CA ARG A 421 -0.62 12.32 -28.86
C ARG A 421 -1.44 13.46 -29.46
N PHE A 422 -1.82 14.39 -28.60
CA PHE A 422 -2.60 15.56 -28.94
C PHE A 422 -2.04 16.79 -28.23
N ASP A 423 -2.17 17.95 -28.86
CA ASP A 423 -1.86 19.23 -28.23
C ASP A 423 -2.98 19.66 -27.26
N SER A 424 -2.73 20.75 -26.53
CA SER A 424 -3.72 21.36 -25.63
C SER A 424 -4.90 22.04 -26.35
N ALA A 425 -5.01 21.97 -27.68
CA ALA A 425 -6.20 22.31 -28.43
C ALA A 425 -7.01 21.07 -28.86
N GLY A 426 -6.46 19.87 -28.67
CA GLY A 426 -7.06 18.60 -29.11
C GLY A 426 -6.73 18.24 -30.55
N ASN A 427 -5.77 18.92 -31.18
CA ASN A 427 -5.26 18.52 -32.48
C ASN A 427 -4.29 17.35 -32.29
N ALA A 428 -4.43 16.33 -33.13
CA ALA A 428 -3.50 15.21 -33.13
C ALA A 428 -2.09 15.68 -33.55
N LEU A 429 -1.08 15.31 -32.77
CA LEU A 429 0.34 15.60 -33.04
C LEU A 429 1.00 14.54 -33.95
N GLY A 430 0.19 13.67 -34.56
CA GLY A 430 0.62 12.58 -35.42
C GLY A 430 -0.48 11.53 -35.64
N LEU A 431 -0.11 10.44 -36.29
CA LEU A 431 -0.90 9.21 -36.31
C LEU A 431 -0.76 8.47 -34.97
N ASP A 432 -1.60 7.47 -34.75
CA ASP A 432 -1.35 6.51 -33.69
C ASP A 432 -0.11 5.66 -33.99
N PHE A 433 0.51 5.14 -32.93
CA PHE A 433 1.71 4.31 -33.01
C PHE A 433 1.63 3.15 -32.02
N VAL A 434 2.34 2.07 -32.36
CA VAL A 434 2.45 0.87 -31.50
C VAL A 434 3.48 1.12 -30.39
N VAL A 435 3.10 0.80 -29.16
CA VAL A 435 3.90 1.01 -27.94
C VAL A 435 4.85 -0.16 -27.69
N ASN A 436 4.35 -1.39 -27.79
CA ASN A 436 5.14 -2.61 -27.62
C ASN A 436 6.15 -2.78 -28.75
N SER A 437 7.35 -3.30 -28.45
CA SER A 437 8.44 -3.47 -29.42
C SER A 437 8.44 -4.81 -30.17
N THR A 438 7.39 -5.61 -29.97
CA THR A 438 7.09 -6.99 -30.43
C THR A 438 7.50 -8.10 -29.45
N THR A 439 6.51 -8.64 -28.74
CA THR A 439 6.51 -9.97 -28.12
C THR A 439 5.43 -10.83 -28.79
N PRO A 440 5.67 -12.11 -29.07
CA PRO A 440 4.60 -13.01 -29.51
C PRO A 440 3.48 -13.06 -28.46
N GLY A 441 2.22 -12.93 -28.87
CA GLY A 441 1.07 -13.07 -27.97
C GLY A 441 0.36 -11.76 -27.63
N ASN A 442 -0.67 -11.84 -26.81
CA ASN A 442 -1.56 -10.72 -26.51
C ASN A 442 -0.94 -9.70 -25.55
N GLN A 443 -1.02 -8.43 -25.93
CA GLN A 443 -0.69 -7.28 -25.10
C GLN A 443 -2.00 -6.59 -24.68
N ARG A 444 -2.24 -6.38 -23.38
CA ARG A 444 -3.54 -5.87 -22.89
C ARG A 444 -3.43 -5.18 -21.52
N PHE A 445 -4.53 -4.59 -21.04
CA PHE A 445 -4.66 -3.90 -19.75
C PHE A 445 -3.62 -2.79 -19.59
N THR A 446 -3.90 -1.64 -20.19
CA THR A 446 -2.92 -0.56 -20.30
C THR A 446 -3.10 0.51 -19.24
N SER A 447 -1.98 1.06 -18.76
CA SER A 447 -1.97 2.20 -17.86
C SER A 447 -0.87 3.17 -18.27
N VAL A 448 -1.14 4.49 -18.21
CA VAL A 448 -0.16 5.54 -18.49
C VAL A 448 -0.04 6.51 -17.34
N ALA A 449 1.20 6.83 -16.99
CA ALA A 449 1.53 7.93 -16.08
C ALA A 449 2.51 8.89 -16.75
N ARG A 450 2.38 10.17 -16.41
CA ARG A 450 3.16 11.25 -17.02
C ARG A 450 3.68 12.19 -15.95
N ASP A 451 4.91 12.68 -16.13
CA ASP A 451 5.50 13.70 -15.25
C ASP A 451 5.18 15.14 -15.69
N GLY A 452 5.54 16.12 -14.87
CA GLY A 452 5.32 17.53 -15.16
C GLY A 452 6.07 18.06 -16.39
N ALA A 453 7.12 17.37 -16.85
CA ALA A 453 7.86 17.69 -18.07
C ALA A 453 7.21 17.09 -19.34
N GLY A 454 6.19 16.26 -19.16
CA GLY A 454 5.43 15.62 -20.22
C GLY A 454 5.97 14.25 -20.64
N ASN A 455 7.06 13.74 -20.03
CA ASN A 455 7.53 12.39 -20.31
C ASN A 455 6.59 11.38 -19.67
N PHE A 456 6.38 10.25 -20.31
CA PHE A 456 5.39 9.28 -19.87
C PHE A 456 5.90 7.85 -19.93
N VAL A 457 5.34 7.03 -19.04
CA VAL A 457 5.55 5.60 -18.97
C VAL A 457 4.23 4.91 -19.22
N ILE A 458 4.24 3.86 -20.03
CA ILE A 458 3.10 3.00 -20.30
C ILE A 458 3.43 1.62 -19.76
N ALA A 459 2.54 1.06 -18.93
CA ALA A 459 2.63 -0.31 -18.43
C ALA A 459 1.47 -1.16 -19.00
N TRP A 460 1.73 -2.44 -19.26
CA TRP A 460 0.74 -3.38 -19.79
C TRP A 460 1.05 -4.83 -19.43
N SER A 461 0.06 -5.71 -19.53
CA SER A 461 0.23 -7.16 -19.45
C SER A 461 0.67 -7.72 -20.80
N SER A 462 1.82 -8.36 -20.84
CA SER A 462 2.38 -9.04 -22.01
C SER A 462 2.20 -10.55 -21.86
N GLN A 463 1.61 -11.21 -22.84
CA GLN A 463 1.55 -12.66 -22.86
C GLN A 463 2.93 -13.23 -23.16
N GLU A 464 3.43 -14.08 -22.26
CA GLU A 464 4.71 -14.76 -22.37
C GLU A 464 4.50 -16.29 -22.37
N ALA A 465 5.57 -17.08 -22.52
CA ALA A 465 5.46 -18.54 -22.62
C ALA A 465 4.83 -19.21 -21.38
N ALA A 466 5.00 -18.61 -20.20
CA ALA A 466 4.56 -19.14 -18.91
C ALA A 466 3.31 -18.43 -18.33
N GLY A 467 2.69 -17.49 -19.05
CA GLY A 467 1.57 -16.72 -18.52
C GLY A 467 1.52 -15.29 -19.08
N TYR A 468 1.27 -14.32 -18.20
CA TYR A 468 1.48 -12.90 -18.49
C TYR A 468 2.55 -12.34 -17.57
N ASP A 469 3.38 -11.45 -18.10
CA ASP A 469 4.30 -10.60 -17.34
C ASP A 469 3.85 -9.14 -17.46
N ILE A 470 4.34 -8.28 -16.56
CA ILE A 470 4.14 -6.84 -16.66
C ILE A 470 5.30 -6.25 -17.46
N ARG A 471 4.99 -5.58 -18.56
CA ARG A 471 5.96 -4.80 -19.32
C ARG A 471 5.68 -3.32 -19.20
N ALA A 472 6.73 -2.53 -19.35
CA ALA A 472 6.61 -1.08 -19.43
C ALA A 472 7.55 -0.49 -20.48
N ARG A 473 7.21 0.70 -20.97
CA ARG A 473 8.04 1.48 -21.88
C ARG A 473 7.92 2.97 -21.61
N ARG A 474 9.05 3.64 -21.74
CA ARG A 474 9.20 5.06 -21.49
C ARG A 474 9.26 5.86 -22.77
N PHE A 475 8.70 7.05 -22.73
CA PHE A 475 8.66 7.99 -23.84
C PHE A 475 8.97 9.40 -23.35
N ASP A 476 9.64 10.17 -24.19
CA ASP A 476 9.77 11.61 -23.95
C ASP A 476 8.43 12.32 -24.22
N SER A 477 8.37 13.62 -23.89
CA SER A 477 7.17 14.43 -24.14
C SER A 477 6.79 14.54 -25.62
N ALA A 478 7.72 14.28 -26.55
CA ALA A 478 7.50 14.21 -27.99
C ALA A 478 7.05 12.81 -28.46
N GLY A 479 6.88 11.84 -27.57
CA GLY A 479 6.46 10.48 -27.89
C GLY A 479 7.56 9.63 -28.54
N ASN A 480 8.82 10.06 -28.48
CA ASN A 480 9.93 9.19 -28.86
C ASN A 480 10.20 8.21 -27.72
N ALA A 481 10.37 6.94 -28.05
CA ALA A 481 10.73 5.95 -27.06
C ALA A 481 12.12 6.26 -26.47
N LEU A 482 12.24 6.23 -25.15
CA LEU A 482 13.49 6.44 -24.41
C LEU A 482 14.28 5.14 -24.20
N GLY A 483 13.96 4.09 -24.97
CA GLY A 483 14.55 2.76 -24.87
C GLY A 483 13.64 1.66 -25.44
N PRO A 484 14.08 0.39 -25.36
CA PRO A 484 13.20 -0.77 -25.53
C PRO A 484 12.14 -0.81 -24.41
N ASP A 485 11.16 -1.70 -24.56
CA ASP A 485 10.33 -2.08 -23.42
C ASP A 485 11.11 -3.01 -22.48
N PHE A 486 10.71 -3.04 -21.21
CA PHE A 486 11.34 -3.84 -20.16
C PHE A 486 10.28 -4.55 -19.32
N VAL A 487 10.66 -5.67 -18.69
CA VAL A 487 9.81 -6.40 -17.75
C VAL A 487 9.89 -5.71 -16.38
N ALA A 488 8.73 -5.43 -15.79
CA ALA A 488 8.62 -4.72 -14.52
C ALA A 488 8.69 -5.67 -13.31
N ASN A 489 7.99 -6.81 -13.37
CA ASN A 489 8.06 -7.81 -12.30
C ASN A 489 9.45 -8.47 -12.22
N SER A 490 9.80 -8.95 -11.03
CA SER A 490 10.88 -9.92 -10.86
C SER A 490 10.42 -11.29 -11.38
N THR A 491 11.34 -12.26 -11.56
CA THR A 491 11.00 -13.54 -12.21
C THR A 491 10.16 -14.42 -11.28
N THR A 492 8.86 -14.17 -11.21
CA THR A 492 7.90 -14.85 -10.33
C THR A 492 7.16 -15.97 -11.08
N PRO A 493 6.99 -17.17 -10.50
CA PRO A 493 6.05 -18.17 -11.03
C PRO A 493 4.61 -17.61 -11.11
N GLY A 494 3.84 -17.95 -12.15
CA GLY A 494 2.42 -17.55 -12.23
C GLY A 494 2.15 -16.35 -13.15
N THR A 495 0.91 -15.88 -13.18
CA THR A 495 0.44 -14.84 -14.12
C THR A 495 0.45 -13.48 -13.42
N GLN A 496 1.10 -12.50 -14.05
CA GLN A 496 1.14 -11.10 -13.65
C GLN A 496 0.24 -10.29 -14.60
N ASN A 497 -0.76 -9.59 -14.07
CA ASN A 497 -1.82 -9.01 -14.91
C ASN A 497 -2.33 -7.67 -14.36
N VAL A 498 -3.04 -6.91 -15.21
CA VAL A 498 -3.75 -5.67 -14.83
C VAL A 498 -2.85 -4.63 -14.12
N PRO A 499 -1.78 -4.14 -14.78
CA PRO A 499 -0.88 -3.17 -14.17
C PRO A 499 -1.50 -1.77 -14.15
N TYR A 500 -1.22 -1.05 -13.07
CA TYR A 500 -1.43 0.39 -12.95
C TYR A 500 -0.09 1.05 -12.66
N VAL A 501 0.20 2.13 -13.36
CA VAL A 501 1.42 2.91 -13.15
C VAL A 501 1.07 4.30 -12.64
N ALA A 502 1.84 4.77 -11.66
CA ALA A 502 1.81 6.14 -11.17
C ALA A 502 3.22 6.72 -11.14
N ARG A 503 3.35 8.02 -11.38
CA ARG A 503 4.63 8.70 -11.55
C ARG A 503 4.62 10.03 -10.81
N ASP A 504 5.70 10.35 -10.10
CA ASP A 504 5.87 11.64 -9.45
C ASP A 504 6.38 12.73 -10.44
N GLY A 505 6.44 13.97 -9.98
CA GLY A 505 6.93 15.10 -10.76
C GLY A 505 8.43 15.06 -11.07
N SER A 506 9.20 14.23 -10.36
CA SER A 506 10.64 14.01 -10.60
C SER A 506 10.91 12.90 -11.62
N GLY A 507 9.89 12.11 -11.94
CA GLY A 507 9.90 11.02 -12.90
C GLY A 507 10.08 9.63 -12.30
N ASN A 508 10.17 9.49 -10.97
CA ASN A 508 10.10 8.19 -10.31
C ASN A 508 8.71 7.60 -10.51
N PHE A 509 8.60 6.29 -10.60
CA PHE A 509 7.31 5.66 -10.81
C PHE A 509 7.18 4.32 -10.09
N VAL A 510 5.94 3.98 -9.75
CA VAL A 510 5.54 2.72 -9.15
C VAL A 510 4.57 2.04 -10.09
N ILE A 511 4.78 0.74 -10.31
CA ILE A 511 3.82 -0.10 -11.03
C ILE A 511 3.25 -1.08 -10.00
N ALA A 512 1.92 -1.15 -9.90
CA ALA A 512 1.20 -2.12 -9.08
C ALA A 512 0.38 -3.06 -9.99
N TRP A 513 0.28 -4.34 -9.67
CA TRP A 513 -0.37 -5.35 -10.51
C TRP A 513 -0.94 -6.51 -9.71
N GLU A 514 -1.79 -7.32 -10.36
CA GLU A 514 -2.29 -8.60 -9.84
C GLU A 514 -1.25 -9.70 -10.08
N SER A 515 -0.86 -10.44 -9.03
CA SER A 515 0.01 -11.61 -9.11
C SER A 515 -0.75 -12.88 -8.73
N SER A 516 -0.69 -13.92 -9.56
CA SER A 516 -1.36 -15.21 -9.32
C SER A 516 -0.45 -16.31 -8.77
N GLU A 517 0.57 -15.96 -7.98
CA GLU A 517 1.55 -16.90 -7.40
C GLU A 517 0.92 -17.89 -6.41
N VAL A 518 0.26 -17.37 -5.37
CA VAL A 518 -0.40 -18.12 -4.30
C VAL A 518 -1.76 -17.47 -3.99
N GLY A 519 -2.79 -17.79 -4.76
CA GLY A 519 -4.00 -16.95 -4.79
C GLY A 519 -3.82 -15.80 -5.77
N VAL A 520 -4.65 -14.75 -5.70
CA VAL A 520 -4.45 -13.54 -6.51
C VAL A 520 -4.21 -12.39 -5.56
N ASP A 521 -2.99 -11.88 -5.52
CA ASP A 521 -2.53 -10.82 -4.62
C ASP A 521 -2.16 -9.55 -5.41
N ILE A 522 -1.91 -8.44 -4.71
CA ILE A 522 -1.40 -7.20 -5.31
C ILE A 522 0.10 -7.08 -5.02
N ARG A 523 0.91 -6.99 -6.07
CA ARG A 523 2.33 -6.66 -5.96
C ARG A 523 2.63 -5.30 -6.56
N ALA A 524 3.73 -4.70 -6.16
CA ALA A 524 4.23 -3.47 -6.74
C ALA A 524 5.75 -3.45 -6.83
N ARG A 525 6.28 -2.60 -7.72
CA ARG A 525 7.72 -2.33 -7.82
C ARG A 525 7.98 -0.88 -8.16
N GLU A 526 9.07 -0.39 -7.62
CA GLU A 526 9.56 0.97 -7.79
C GLU A 526 10.57 1.06 -8.92
N PHE A 527 10.62 2.23 -9.54
CA PHE A 527 11.55 2.54 -10.59
C PHE A 527 11.99 3.99 -10.50
N ASP A 528 13.26 4.20 -10.79
CA ASP A 528 13.85 5.52 -10.91
C ASP A 528 13.35 6.25 -12.19
N PRO A 529 13.74 7.52 -12.41
CA PRO A 529 13.36 8.26 -13.61
C PRO A 529 14.05 7.78 -14.88
N THR A 530 14.86 6.72 -14.85
CA THR A 530 15.47 6.05 -16.01
C THR A 530 14.77 4.73 -16.38
N GLY A 531 13.91 4.22 -15.49
CA GLY A 531 13.26 2.92 -15.62
C GLY A 531 14.09 1.77 -15.07
N THR A 532 15.14 2.09 -14.32
CA THR A 532 15.88 1.11 -13.53
C THR A 532 15.04 0.76 -12.32
N PRO A 533 14.78 -0.53 -12.05
CA PRO A 533 14.05 -0.93 -10.86
C PRO A 533 14.80 -0.54 -9.59
N ILE A 534 14.06 -0.14 -8.58
CA ILE A 534 14.56 0.08 -7.22
C ILE A 534 14.08 -1.11 -6.38
N GLY A 535 14.99 -2.02 -6.07
CA GLY A 535 14.71 -3.27 -5.37
C GLY A 535 13.86 -4.29 -6.15
N LEU A 536 13.39 -5.31 -5.44
CA LEU A 536 12.44 -6.32 -5.93
C LEU A 536 11.00 -5.82 -5.96
N ASP A 537 10.12 -6.59 -6.59
CA ASP A 537 8.70 -6.42 -6.35
C ASP A 537 8.31 -6.91 -4.94
N PHE A 538 7.32 -6.27 -4.35
CA PHE A 538 6.88 -6.56 -2.98
C PHE A 538 5.36 -6.69 -2.91
N LEU A 539 4.88 -7.40 -1.89
CA LEU A 539 3.46 -7.58 -1.64
C LEU A 539 2.83 -6.30 -1.04
N VAL A 540 1.76 -5.81 -1.67
CA VAL A 540 1.06 -4.59 -1.25
C VAL A 540 0.05 -4.89 -0.15
N ASN A 541 -0.80 -5.89 -0.34
CA ASN A 541 -1.83 -6.30 0.63
C ASN A 541 -1.21 -7.07 1.81
N ALA A 542 -1.74 -6.89 3.02
CA ALA A 542 -1.35 -7.73 4.16
C ALA A 542 -2.19 -9.01 4.21
N THR A 543 -3.44 -8.94 3.75
CA THR A 543 -4.35 -10.10 3.67
C THR A 543 -4.16 -10.83 2.35
N THR A 544 -3.61 -12.06 2.39
CA THR A 544 -3.42 -12.93 1.20
C THR A 544 -4.47 -14.05 1.08
N ALA A 545 -5.49 -14.03 1.94
CA ALA A 545 -6.58 -15.00 1.85
C ALA A 545 -7.59 -14.55 0.78
N SER A 546 -8.01 -15.49 -0.08
CA SER A 546 -8.96 -15.26 -1.19
C SER A 546 -8.38 -14.37 -2.31
N GLU A 547 -9.21 -13.69 -3.10
CA GLU A 547 -8.76 -12.89 -4.25
C GLU A 547 -8.68 -11.40 -3.92
N GLN A 548 -7.56 -10.79 -4.29
CA GLN A 548 -7.27 -9.36 -4.31
C GLN A 548 -7.01 -8.94 -5.76
N ILE A 549 -7.88 -8.11 -6.32
CA ILE A 549 -7.90 -7.82 -7.76
C ILE A 549 -8.10 -6.33 -8.03
N ARG A 550 -7.82 -5.93 -9.28
CA ARG A 550 -8.08 -4.62 -9.86
C ARG A 550 -7.42 -3.50 -9.06
N PRO A 551 -6.08 -3.48 -9.01
CA PRO A 551 -5.38 -2.42 -8.30
C PRO A 551 -5.65 -1.06 -8.93
N SER A 552 -5.45 0.01 -8.18
CA SER A 552 -5.28 1.37 -8.69
C SER A 552 -4.16 2.02 -7.89
N THR A 553 -3.28 2.78 -8.53
CA THR A 553 -2.14 3.42 -7.85
C THR A 553 -2.04 4.89 -8.21
N ALA A 554 -1.65 5.72 -7.24
CA ALA A 554 -1.39 7.13 -7.43
C ALA A 554 -0.16 7.57 -6.62
N PHE A 555 0.59 8.52 -7.16
CA PHE A 555 1.88 8.93 -6.63
C PHE A 555 1.97 10.46 -6.62
N SER A 556 2.03 11.05 -5.42
CA SER A 556 2.17 12.48 -5.23
C SER A 556 3.62 12.96 -5.37
N ASN A 557 3.79 14.25 -5.69
CA ASN A 557 5.11 14.89 -5.74
C ASN A 557 5.84 14.97 -4.38
N GLN A 558 5.16 14.61 -3.29
CA GLN A 558 5.73 14.61 -1.93
C GLN A 558 6.22 13.23 -1.49
N GLY A 559 6.16 12.22 -2.37
CA GLY A 559 6.56 10.86 -2.00
C GLY A 559 5.38 9.96 -1.62
N ASN A 560 4.17 10.47 -1.38
CA ASN A 560 3.05 9.61 -0.99
C ASN A 560 2.60 8.74 -2.17
N VAL A 561 2.62 7.43 -1.98
CA VAL A 561 2.08 6.42 -2.90
C VAL A 561 0.88 5.77 -2.22
N VAL A 562 -0.23 5.64 -2.94
CA VAL A 562 -1.42 4.94 -2.46
C VAL A 562 -1.78 3.89 -3.49
N VAL A 563 -2.00 2.66 -3.02
CA VAL A 563 -2.50 1.55 -3.84
C VAL A 563 -3.84 1.10 -3.26
N THR A 564 -4.86 0.97 -4.09
CA THR A 564 -6.17 0.42 -3.72
C THR A 564 -6.47 -0.83 -4.51
N TRP A 565 -7.29 -1.73 -3.99
CA TRP A 565 -7.72 -2.94 -4.69
C TRP A 565 -9.07 -3.42 -4.18
N SER A 566 -9.69 -4.31 -4.93
CA SER A 566 -10.90 -5.03 -4.51
C SER A 566 -10.48 -6.33 -3.82
N SER A 567 -10.87 -6.53 -2.57
CA SER A 567 -10.56 -7.73 -1.79
C SER A 567 -11.82 -8.48 -1.42
N THR A 568 -11.74 -9.81 -1.36
CA THR A 568 -12.85 -10.63 -0.87
C THR A 568 -12.96 -10.54 0.67
N HIS A 569 -14.10 -10.07 1.17
CA HIS A 569 -14.45 -10.00 2.60
C HIS A 569 -15.79 -10.73 2.82
N PRO A 570 -15.96 -11.56 3.88
CA PRO A 570 -16.65 -12.86 3.85
C PRO A 570 -17.92 -12.92 2.98
N GLY A 571 -17.73 -13.26 1.70
CA GLY A 571 -18.78 -13.50 0.70
C GLY A 571 -19.00 -12.41 -0.35
N ASN A 572 -18.39 -11.22 -0.22
CA ASN A 572 -18.49 -10.08 -1.15
C ASN A 572 -17.11 -9.47 -1.45
N TYR A 573 -17.05 -8.55 -2.41
CA TYR A 573 -15.88 -7.68 -2.61
C TYR A 573 -16.06 -6.35 -1.87
N ASP A 574 -14.99 -5.89 -1.25
CA ASP A 574 -14.85 -4.57 -0.63
C ASP A 574 -13.59 -3.89 -1.17
N ILE A 575 -13.49 -2.56 -1.05
CA ILE A 575 -12.32 -1.80 -1.49
C ILE A 575 -11.37 -1.59 -0.31
N PHE A 576 -10.12 -1.99 -0.49
CA PHE A 576 -9.04 -1.80 0.46
C PHE A 576 -7.99 -0.86 -0.13
N GLY A 577 -7.18 -0.29 0.75
CA GLY A 577 -6.04 0.51 0.37
C GLY A 577 -4.85 0.31 1.29
N GLN A 578 -3.67 0.60 0.75
CA GLN A 578 -2.44 0.75 1.51
C GLN A 578 -1.67 1.98 1.03
N ARG A 579 -1.05 2.67 1.98
CA ARG A 579 -0.18 3.81 1.73
C ARG A 579 1.27 3.44 1.90
N PHE A 580 2.11 4.15 1.16
CA PHE A 580 3.56 4.06 1.23
C PHE A 580 4.16 5.46 1.07
N SER A 581 5.36 5.68 1.60
CA SER A 581 6.18 6.85 1.28
C SER A 581 7.42 6.46 0.50
N PHE A 582 7.63 7.20 -0.57
CA PHE A 582 8.80 7.16 -1.43
C PHE A 582 9.75 8.28 -1.02
N ALA A 583 10.94 7.91 -0.54
CA ALA A 583 12.03 8.85 -0.31
C ALA A 583 13.02 8.74 -1.48
N PRO A 584 13.15 9.77 -2.34
CA PRO A 584 14.16 9.73 -3.40
C PRO A 584 15.57 9.71 -2.79
N PRO A 585 16.54 9.03 -3.43
CA PRO A 585 17.93 9.06 -3.01
C PRO A 585 18.45 10.50 -2.85
N GLY A 586 18.94 10.86 -1.66
CA GLY A 586 19.61 12.15 -1.40
C GLY A 586 18.72 13.35 -1.04
N ALA A 587 17.44 13.17 -0.73
CA ALA A 587 16.63 14.25 -0.16
C ALA A 587 17.05 14.51 1.32
N PRO A 588 17.39 15.76 1.72
CA PRO A 588 17.58 16.06 3.13
C PRO A 588 16.25 15.85 3.85
N SER A 589 16.27 15.06 4.93
CA SER A 589 15.11 14.83 5.76
C SER A 589 14.51 16.16 6.21
N ALA A 590 13.20 16.32 6.00
CA ALA A 590 12.48 17.40 6.66
C ALA A 590 12.74 17.25 8.17
N PRO A 591 13.05 18.34 8.90
CA PRO A 591 13.28 18.25 10.32
C PRO A 591 12.05 17.61 10.95
N VAL A 592 12.26 16.49 11.65
CA VAL A 592 11.23 15.84 12.45
C VAL A 592 10.63 16.95 13.30
N ALA A 593 9.36 17.27 13.06
CA ALA A 593 8.60 18.10 13.96
C ALA A 593 8.55 17.30 15.25
N THR A 594 9.44 17.63 16.20
CA THR A 594 9.35 17.14 17.57
C THR A 594 7.92 17.43 17.98
N ALA A 595 7.12 16.37 18.17
CA ALA A 595 5.80 16.51 18.75
C ALA A 595 5.98 17.38 19.99
N PRO A 596 5.27 18.51 20.12
CA PRO A 596 5.33 19.27 21.35
C PRO A 596 4.97 18.29 22.47
N ALA A 597 5.82 18.21 23.49
CA ALA A 597 5.55 17.42 24.68
C ALA A 597 4.07 17.60 25.05
N PRO A 598 3.33 16.52 25.33
CA PRO A 598 1.89 16.58 25.49
C PRO A 598 1.55 17.74 26.41
N ALA A 599 0.86 18.74 25.86
CA ALA A 599 0.44 19.89 26.64
C ALA A 599 -0.34 19.32 27.81
N THR A 600 0.16 19.56 29.03
CA THR A 600 -0.56 19.22 30.25
C THR A 600 -1.94 19.86 30.16
N LEU A 601 -2.97 19.06 29.89
CA LEU A 601 -4.34 19.52 29.89
C LEU A 601 -4.58 20.16 31.26
N PRO A 602 -5.07 21.42 31.33
CA PRO A 602 -5.51 21.97 32.61
C PRO A 602 -6.57 21.02 33.17
N SER A 603 -6.42 20.64 34.44
CA SER A 603 -7.36 19.74 35.11
C SER A 603 -8.78 20.29 34.98
N ILE A 604 -9.60 19.68 34.15
CA ILE A 604 -11.01 20.04 34.05
C ILE A 604 -11.70 19.43 35.27
N ASP A 605 -12.21 20.30 36.14
CA ASP A 605 -12.99 19.92 37.31
C ASP A 605 -14.25 19.16 36.85
N PRO A 606 -14.54 17.96 37.37
CA PRO A 606 -15.71 17.16 36.98
C PRO A 606 -17.06 17.85 37.21
N VAL A 607 -17.10 19.00 37.89
CA VAL A 607 -18.31 19.83 38.04
C VAL A 607 -18.68 20.56 36.74
N THR A 608 -17.72 20.87 35.87
CA THR A 608 -17.95 21.69 34.65
C THR A 608 -18.60 20.93 33.49
N VAL A 609 -18.54 19.59 33.50
CA VAL A 609 -19.15 18.74 32.45
C VAL A 609 -20.67 18.61 32.64
N LEU A 610 -21.19 18.79 33.86
CA LEU A 610 -22.63 18.71 34.12
C LEU A 610 -23.42 19.94 33.66
N ASP A 611 -22.79 21.12 33.60
CA ASP A 611 -23.46 22.37 33.20
C ASP A 611 -23.69 22.47 31.68
N ILE A 612 -22.88 21.78 30.85
CA ILE A 612 -23.03 21.78 29.38
C ILE A 612 -24.24 20.91 28.94
N LEU A 613 -24.68 19.96 29.76
CA LEU A 613 -25.75 19.01 29.43
C LEU A 613 -27.12 19.30 30.06
N GLY A 614 -27.30 20.42 30.77
CA GLY A 614 -28.63 20.94 31.12
C GLY A 614 -29.54 20.03 31.96
N ALA A 615 -29.00 19.10 32.76
CA ALA A 615 -29.82 18.22 33.60
C ALA A 615 -30.20 18.88 34.93
N ARG A 616 -31.50 19.08 35.19
CA ARG A 616 -32.03 19.46 36.52
C ARG A 616 -32.62 18.25 37.23
N THR A 617 -32.24 18.03 38.49
CA THR A 617 -32.87 17.06 39.40
C THR A 617 -34.08 17.69 40.10
N GLN A 618 -35.25 17.03 40.05
CA GLN A 618 -36.39 17.34 40.93
C GLN A 618 -36.68 16.15 41.86
N HIS A 619 -36.92 16.47 43.14
CA HIS A 619 -37.28 15.52 44.20
C HIS A 619 -38.71 14.99 44.03
N LEU A 620 -38.91 13.67 44.10
CA LEU A 620 -40.22 13.04 44.28
C LEU A 620 -40.35 12.38 45.66
N GLN A 621 -41.53 12.52 46.26
CA GLN A 621 -41.91 12.02 47.59
C GLN A 621 -42.20 10.50 47.59
N PRO A 622 -42.07 9.80 48.74
CA PRO A 622 -42.24 8.35 48.81
C PRO A 622 -43.71 7.89 48.79
N GLY A 623 -44.02 6.89 47.96
CA GLY A 623 -45.28 6.13 47.99
C GLY A 623 -45.26 5.01 49.05
N THR A 624 -46.43 4.70 49.61
CA THR A 624 -46.63 3.74 50.71
C THR A 624 -46.43 2.27 50.32
N PRO A 625 -45.96 1.40 51.23
CA PRO A 625 -45.53 0.03 50.91
C PRO A 625 -46.65 -1.01 51.07
N THR A 626 -46.85 -1.87 50.06
CA THR A 626 -47.56 -3.15 50.21
C THR A 626 -46.88 -4.27 49.40
N ASP A 627 -45.67 -4.70 49.80
CA ASP A 627 -45.20 -6.11 49.81
C ASP A 627 -43.74 -6.18 50.39
N PRO A 628 -43.30 -7.27 51.04
CA PRO A 628 -41.99 -7.34 51.68
C PRO A 628 -40.94 -7.90 50.72
N GLY A 629 -40.17 -7.01 50.09
CA GLY A 629 -39.00 -7.41 49.31
C GLY A 629 -38.34 -6.25 48.57
N PHE A 630 -37.51 -5.49 49.30
CA PHE A 630 -36.63 -4.40 48.82
C PHE A 630 -37.29 -3.20 48.10
N PRO A 631 -37.05 -1.93 48.53
CA PRO A 631 -37.40 -0.78 47.72
C PRO A 631 -36.48 -0.71 46.49
N SER A 632 -37.01 -0.93 45.29
CA SER A 632 -36.32 -0.53 44.06
C SER A 632 -36.39 1.00 43.94
N TRP A 633 -35.23 1.65 43.81
CA TRP A 633 -35.16 3.04 43.39
C TRP A 633 -35.03 3.04 41.86
N ASP A 634 -36.14 3.27 41.16
CA ASP A 634 -36.08 3.49 39.71
C ASP A 634 -35.64 4.93 39.46
N PHE A 635 -34.39 5.11 39.03
CA PHE A 635 -33.93 6.37 38.47
C PHE A 635 -34.30 6.39 36.98
N ARG A 636 -35.36 7.13 36.62
CA ARG A 636 -35.60 7.51 35.22
C ARG A 636 -34.84 8.79 34.90
N LEU A 637 -33.96 8.71 33.91
CA LEU A 637 -33.42 9.90 33.25
C LEU A 637 -34.48 10.36 32.22
N GLU A 638 -35.23 11.42 32.52
CA GLU A 638 -36.03 12.10 31.49
C GLU A 638 -35.18 13.18 30.83
N LEU A 639 -34.77 12.96 29.58
CA LEU A 639 -34.27 14.01 28.71
C LEU A 639 -35.40 15.02 28.48
N ALA A 640 -35.23 16.26 28.95
CA ALA A 640 -36.23 17.31 28.74
C ALA A 640 -36.38 17.57 27.23
N ARG A 641 -37.60 17.40 26.71
CA ARG A 641 -37.98 17.73 25.34
C ARG A 641 -37.65 19.19 25.04
N SER A 642 -36.75 19.44 24.08
CA SER A 642 -36.79 20.69 23.32
C SER A 642 -37.97 20.61 22.34
N PRO A 643 -38.85 21.64 22.24
CA PRO A 643 -39.90 21.63 21.24
C PRO A 643 -39.26 21.78 19.85
N GLY A 644 -39.30 20.72 19.03
CA GLY A 644 -38.91 20.77 17.62
C GLY A 644 -37.98 19.67 17.09
N ALA A 645 -37.47 18.78 17.93
CA ALA A 645 -36.66 17.64 17.47
C ALA A 645 -37.53 16.40 17.22
N ASP A 646 -37.67 15.98 15.97
CA ASP A 646 -38.15 14.65 15.60
C ASP A 646 -36.97 13.67 15.73
N LEU A 647 -37.13 12.63 16.55
CA LEU A 647 -36.10 11.63 16.87
C LEU A 647 -36.52 10.23 16.39
N SER A 648 -37.40 10.15 15.40
CA SER A 648 -37.78 8.89 14.77
C SER A 648 -36.65 8.22 13.96
N ASP A 649 -35.52 8.92 13.75
CA ASP A 649 -34.34 8.45 13.00
C ASP A 649 -33.10 8.11 13.87
N LEU A 650 -33.22 7.99 15.20
CA LEU A 650 -32.09 7.56 16.03
C LEU A 650 -31.98 6.03 16.08
N ASP A 651 -30.85 5.54 15.55
CA ASP A 651 -30.42 4.15 15.57
C ASP A 651 -30.36 3.58 17.02
N PRO A 652 -30.91 2.38 17.29
CA PRO A 652 -30.80 1.70 18.59
C PRO A 652 -29.36 1.57 19.14
N ASP A 653 -28.33 1.63 18.29
CA ASP A 653 -26.92 1.54 18.70
C ASP A 653 -26.39 2.78 19.44
N PHE A 654 -27.03 3.94 19.28
CA PHE A 654 -26.65 5.15 20.03
C PHE A 654 -26.93 5.04 21.54
N SER A 655 -27.93 4.24 21.92
CA SER A 655 -28.24 3.95 23.32
C SER A 655 -27.23 2.99 23.96
N THR A 656 -26.60 2.14 23.15
CA THR A 656 -25.56 1.19 23.55
C THR A 656 -24.24 1.93 23.78
N LEU A 657 -23.89 2.85 22.88
CA LEU A 657 -22.70 3.69 22.99
C LEU A 657 -22.68 4.53 24.28
N LEU A 658 -23.83 5.08 24.68
CA LEU A 658 -23.99 5.82 25.93
C LEU A 658 -23.87 4.91 27.17
N ARG A 659 -24.21 3.63 27.09
CA ARG A 659 -24.05 2.70 28.22
C ARG A 659 -22.59 2.31 28.44
N GLU A 660 -21.82 2.15 27.37
CA GLU A 660 -20.41 1.77 27.45
C GLU A 660 -19.51 2.93 27.88
N LEU A 661 -19.77 4.15 27.41
CA LEU A 661 -19.00 5.35 27.78
C LEU A 661 -19.12 5.74 29.26
N PHE A 662 -20.21 5.36 29.94
CA PHE A 662 -20.46 5.73 31.34
C PHE A 662 -20.35 4.56 32.35
N ALA A 663 -20.12 3.32 31.90
CA ALA A 663 -19.94 2.16 32.77
C ALA A 663 -18.70 2.23 33.70
N PRO A 664 -17.53 2.79 33.31
CA PRO A 664 -16.35 2.82 34.18
C PRO A 664 -16.44 3.85 35.33
N ALA A 665 -17.31 4.86 35.20
CA ALA A 665 -17.40 5.96 36.18
C ALA A 665 -18.15 5.59 37.47
N PHE A 666 -18.92 4.49 37.47
CA PHE A 666 -19.74 4.09 38.63
C PHE A 666 -19.08 3.07 39.57
N LEU A 667 -17.99 2.41 39.16
CA LEU A 667 -17.35 1.36 39.98
C LEU A 667 -16.25 1.87 40.94
N ARG A 668 -15.80 3.12 40.83
CA ARG A 668 -14.74 3.68 41.71
C ARG A 668 -15.22 4.38 42.98
N LYS A 669 -16.52 4.40 43.30
CA LYS A 669 -17.07 5.03 44.54
C LYS A 669 -17.69 4.05 45.55
N ARG A 670 -17.21 2.81 45.65
CA ARG A 670 -17.66 1.84 46.68
C ARG A 670 -16.62 1.37 47.70
N ARG A 671 -15.41 1.93 47.73
CA ARG A 671 -14.43 1.65 48.80
C ARG A 671 -13.78 2.92 49.33
N MET A 672 -14.39 3.52 50.36
CA MET A 672 -13.67 4.31 51.38
C MET A 672 -14.48 4.31 52.69
N ALA A 673 -14.01 3.45 53.62
CA ALA A 673 -14.06 3.41 55.08
C ALA A 673 -15.15 4.11 55.91
N PHE A 674 -15.65 3.38 56.93
CA PHE A 674 -15.37 3.70 58.34
C PHE A 674 -15.17 2.41 59.18
N PRO A 675 -14.12 2.31 60.01
CA PRO A 675 -13.91 1.22 60.96
C PRO A 675 -14.46 1.59 62.35
N GLY A 676 -14.95 0.58 63.11
CA GLY A 676 -14.99 0.67 64.56
C GLY A 676 -16.14 -0.03 65.29
N LEU A 677 -15.75 -1.04 66.08
CA LEU A 677 -16.23 -1.42 67.42
C LEU A 677 -17.26 -2.56 67.59
N GLN A 678 -16.70 -3.65 68.14
CA GLN A 678 -17.20 -4.55 69.21
C GLN A 678 -18.44 -5.39 68.89
N GLY A 679 -18.42 -6.72 68.92
CA GLY A 679 -17.73 -7.63 69.83
C GLY A 679 -18.74 -8.23 70.80
N ALA A 680 -19.29 -9.39 70.46
CA ALA A 680 -19.77 -10.47 71.34
C ALA A 680 -20.20 -11.66 70.46
#